data_AF-A0A1E4ZWW5-F1
#
_entry.id   AF-A0A1E4ZWW5-F1
#
_cell.length_a   1.000
_cell.length_b   1.000
_cell.length_c   1.000
_cell.angle_alpha   90.00
_cell.angle_beta   90.00
_cell.angle_gamma   90.00
#
_symmetry.space_group_name_H-M   'P 1'
#
loop_
_entity.id
_entity.type
_entity.pdbx_description
1 polymer ?
#
loop_
_entity_poly.entity_id
_entity_poly.type
_entity_poly.pdbx_seq_one_letter_code
_entity_poly.pdbx_strand_id
1 'polypeptide(L)'
;MLGRQPSTRRLTDNECHDLLNCLPQELISRAALCRDEGHGTTVSYSRKVFIPLTQLCRDVCHYCTFAKPPSGLADAYLSPEQVLDIARAGAAMNCKEALFTLGDKPELRYPAARDALNNLGYDTTIEYLCAVAGLVYRETGLLPHLNPGVMTEAEIASLREVSVSMGIMLESTSGKLLKRGGCHFGSPDKNPQVRLATINSAGELGVPFTSGILIGIGETRADRIESLLALRKLHEQHGHLQEIIVQNFKAKPGTLMANATEPDLAELQWSIAVARLIFGAQMSIQAPPNLSAGHTVALVEAGINDWGGVSPLTPDHVNPEAPWPHLDDLSADTAKAGKVLVERLGIYPEYCRSASLHQWLAPTLHKSVLDFTDADGLARTDPWCPGTVDIDLPVQPVAPFYRKNSEIDNIIDRAFVGKDLSQAEVERLFAARGDEVVQITRAADQLRTQVSGETVSYVVTRNINYTNICYFKCRFCAFSKGKTSENLRGKPYNLNLEEIVGRARQAWDRGAVEVCLQGGIHPEYTGQTYLDILQSIKHALPEIHVHAFSPLEIHQGAETLGIPVREFLQRLIDAGLGSLPGTAAEILDDEVRSVICPDKINTAQWFDVINTAHQLNLKTTATIMFGHVDQPANWSRHLLALRDQQQRTGGFTELVPLPFVHMEAPLYRKGGCRRGPTWRECLLMHAVSRLVLHPHIPNIQTSWVKLGASGIKACLDAGANDVGGTLMNETITRAAGAGHGQEMTPQNLERILAESGRPSRQRTTLYKNAPEVQQRVSYRAPVLIPVSRAASAGPD
;
A
#
# COMPACT_ATOMS: atom_id res chain seq x y z
N MET A 1 -36.18 -7.72 -16.06
CA MET A 1 -34.91 -8.29 -16.58
C MET A 1 -33.83 -8.46 -15.51
N LEU A 2 -33.69 -7.56 -14.54
CA LEU A 2 -32.54 -7.56 -13.63
C LEU A 2 -32.62 -8.52 -12.42
N GLY A 3 -33.82 -8.99 -12.03
CA GLY A 3 -34.04 -9.72 -10.77
C GLY A 3 -33.51 -11.17 -10.67
N ARG A 4 -32.87 -11.73 -11.71
CA ARG A 4 -32.34 -13.11 -11.71
C ARG A 4 -30.89 -13.27 -12.15
N GLN A 5 -30.21 -12.18 -12.52
CA GLN A 5 -28.84 -12.23 -13.02
C GLN A 5 -27.85 -11.69 -11.99
N PRO A 6 -26.62 -12.22 -11.93
CA PRO A 6 -25.56 -11.68 -11.08
C PRO A 6 -25.40 -10.18 -11.32
N SER A 7 -25.17 -9.40 -10.27
CA SER A 7 -24.87 -7.96 -10.37
C SER A 7 -23.61 -7.69 -11.21
N THR A 8 -22.75 -8.69 -11.36
CA THR A 8 -21.52 -8.67 -12.15
C THR A 8 -21.72 -8.90 -13.65
N ARG A 9 -22.92 -9.29 -14.12
CA ARG A 9 -23.12 -9.50 -15.56
C ARG A 9 -23.09 -8.15 -16.28
N ARG A 10 -22.14 -8.01 -17.21
CA ARG A 10 -22.07 -6.87 -18.12
C ARG A 10 -23.33 -6.76 -18.98
N LEU A 11 -23.90 -5.55 -19.02
CA LEU A 11 -25.03 -5.21 -19.87
C LEU A 11 -24.56 -4.89 -21.29
N THR A 12 -25.21 -5.47 -22.29
CA THR A 12 -25.07 -5.07 -23.70
C THR A 12 -25.59 -3.64 -23.91
N ASP A 13 -25.20 -2.97 -25.00
CA ASP A 13 -25.67 -1.61 -25.31
C ASP A 13 -27.21 -1.53 -25.32
N ASN A 14 -27.89 -2.50 -25.93
CA ASN A 14 -29.35 -2.58 -25.94
C ASN A 14 -29.94 -2.70 -24.51
N GLU A 15 -29.34 -3.53 -23.66
CA GLU A 15 -29.77 -3.67 -22.27
C GLU A 15 -29.50 -2.40 -21.45
N CYS A 16 -28.47 -1.62 -21.79
CA CYS A 16 -28.24 -0.30 -21.21
C CYS A 16 -29.35 0.69 -21.58
N HIS A 17 -29.86 0.65 -22.82
CA HIS A 17 -31.01 1.47 -23.21
C HIS A 17 -32.30 1.04 -22.49
N ASP A 18 -32.48 -0.26 -22.24
CA ASP A 18 -33.64 -0.78 -21.50
C ASP A 18 -33.70 -0.27 -20.04
N LEU A 19 -32.61 0.28 -19.49
CA LEU A 19 -32.59 0.93 -18.18
C LEU A 19 -33.54 2.14 -18.11
N LEU A 20 -33.85 2.78 -19.24
CA LEU A 20 -34.85 3.86 -19.31
C LEU A 20 -36.23 3.42 -18.86
N ASN A 21 -36.55 2.13 -19.03
CA ASN A 21 -37.85 1.55 -18.74
C ASN A 21 -37.91 0.89 -17.34
N CYS A 22 -36.79 0.89 -16.61
CA CYS A 22 -36.71 0.28 -15.28
C CYS A 22 -37.16 1.23 -14.18
N LEU A 23 -37.69 0.68 -13.09
CA LEU A 23 -38.05 1.47 -11.92
C LEU A 23 -36.77 2.03 -11.25
N PRO A 24 -36.68 3.34 -10.96
CA PRO A 24 -35.49 3.95 -10.36
C PRO A 24 -35.00 3.24 -9.08
N GLN A 25 -35.93 2.82 -8.22
CA GLN A 25 -35.58 2.14 -6.96
C GLN A 25 -34.89 0.78 -7.19
N GLU A 26 -35.28 0.05 -8.23
CA GLU A 26 -34.62 -1.21 -8.60
C GLU A 26 -33.21 -0.96 -9.11
N LEU A 27 -33.01 0.10 -9.90
CA LEU A 27 -31.69 0.50 -10.42
C LEU A 27 -30.74 0.89 -9.28
N ILE A 28 -31.20 1.75 -8.38
CA ILE A 28 -30.45 2.20 -7.19
C ILE A 28 -30.04 1.00 -6.34
N SER A 29 -30.98 0.10 -6.04
CA SER A 29 -30.71 -1.08 -5.21
C SER A 29 -29.69 -2.01 -5.87
N ARG A 30 -29.79 -2.22 -7.18
CA ARG A 30 -28.82 -3.03 -7.96
C ARG A 30 -27.46 -2.37 -8.07
N ALA A 31 -27.41 -1.05 -8.22
CA ALA A 31 -26.18 -0.27 -8.26
C ALA A 31 -25.44 -0.31 -6.91
N ALA A 32 -26.17 -0.22 -5.79
CA ALA A 32 -25.59 -0.38 -4.45
C ALA A 32 -24.89 -1.74 -4.29
N LEU A 33 -25.58 -2.84 -4.67
CA LEU A 33 -25.01 -4.19 -4.63
C LEU A 33 -23.78 -4.32 -5.54
N CYS A 34 -23.87 -3.78 -6.76
CA CYS A 34 -22.76 -3.78 -7.71
C CYS A 34 -21.53 -3.02 -7.18
N ARG A 35 -21.75 -1.89 -6.49
CA ARG A 35 -20.68 -1.12 -5.83
C ARG A 35 -20.06 -1.91 -4.68
N ASP A 36 -20.88 -2.57 -3.86
CA ASP A 36 -20.39 -3.35 -2.72
C ASP A 36 -19.57 -4.58 -3.16
N GLU A 37 -19.91 -5.19 -4.30
CA GLU A 37 -19.11 -6.28 -4.88
C GLU A 37 -17.70 -5.84 -5.31
N GLY A 38 -17.52 -4.59 -5.75
CA GLY A 38 -16.22 -4.08 -6.22
C GLY A 38 -15.42 -3.35 -5.15
N HIS A 39 -16.11 -2.61 -4.28
CA HIS A 39 -15.52 -1.64 -3.34
C HIS A 39 -15.81 -1.95 -1.87
N GLY A 40 -16.61 -2.98 -1.60
CA GLY A 40 -16.98 -3.41 -0.25
C GLY A 40 -17.62 -2.30 0.58
N THR A 41 -17.01 -2.01 1.72
CA THR A 41 -17.47 -0.97 2.65
C THR A 41 -16.76 0.37 2.42
N THR A 42 -15.87 0.49 1.44
CA THR A 42 -15.07 1.71 1.25
C THR A 42 -15.76 2.74 0.36
N VAL A 43 -15.61 4.01 0.74
CA VAL A 43 -15.88 5.16 -0.14
C VAL A 43 -14.66 6.07 -0.07
N SER A 44 -14.02 6.32 -1.20
CA SER A 44 -12.76 7.06 -1.26
C SER A 44 -12.93 8.56 -1.50
N TYR A 45 -11.88 9.33 -1.21
CA TYR A 45 -11.72 10.72 -1.62
C TYR A 45 -10.24 11.03 -1.83
N SER A 46 -9.92 12.02 -2.65
CA SER A 46 -8.54 12.53 -2.75
C SER A 46 -8.38 13.83 -1.98
N ARG A 47 -7.36 13.92 -1.12
CA ARG A 47 -7.05 15.17 -0.40
C ARG A 47 -6.19 16.07 -1.27
N LYS A 48 -6.80 17.15 -1.77
CA LYS A 48 -6.17 18.01 -2.77
C LYS A 48 -6.06 19.48 -2.38
N VAL A 49 -5.17 20.19 -3.06
CA VAL A 49 -5.25 21.64 -3.23
C VAL A 49 -5.72 21.97 -4.64
N PHE A 50 -6.59 22.96 -4.80
CA PHE A 50 -7.11 23.41 -6.09
C PHE A 50 -6.31 24.62 -6.59
N ILE A 51 -5.72 24.51 -7.78
CA ILE A 51 -4.90 25.55 -8.40
C ILE A 51 -5.59 26.02 -9.70
N PRO A 52 -6.30 27.16 -9.68
CA PRO A 52 -6.96 27.71 -10.85
C PRO A 52 -5.95 28.49 -11.70
N LEU A 53 -5.09 27.79 -12.44
CA LEU A 53 -3.94 28.39 -13.16
C LEU A 53 -4.33 29.59 -14.02
N THR A 54 -5.49 29.49 -14.68
CA THR A 54 -6.15 30.62 -15.33
C THR A 54 -7.66 30.44 -15.27
N GLN A 55 -8.37 31.55 -15.14
CA GLN A 55 -9.84 31.60 -15.27
C GLN A 55 -10.26 32.11 -16.66
N LEU A 56 -9.33 32.31 -17.60
CA LEU A 56 -9.66 32.61 -18.99
C LEU A 56 -10.02 31.32 -19.71
N CYS A 57 -10.99 31.39 -20.62
CA CYS A 57 -11.38 30.26 -21.46
C CYS A 57 -11.81 30.75 -22.85
N ARG A 58 -11.46 29.99 -23.90
CA ARG A 58 -11.97 30.25 -25.25
C ARG A 58 -13.47 30.01 -25.35
N ASP A 59 -13.99 29.02 -24.66
CA ASP A 59 -15.40 28.67 -24.65
C ASP A 59 -16.28 29.70 -23.91
N VAL A 60 -17.59 29.65 -24.17
CA VAL A 60 -18.62 30.53 -23.58
C VAL A 60 -19.79 29.71 -23.06
N CYS A 61 -19.52 28.67 -22.28
CA CYS A 61 -20.58 27.79 -21.80
C CYS A 61 -21.60 28.57 -20.97
N HIS A 62 -22.87 28.43 -21.32
CA HIS A 62 -23.95 29.26 -20.78
C HIS A 62 -24.23 29.06 -19.28
N TYR A 63 -23.66 28.02 -18.67
CA TYR A 63 -23.73 27.70 -17.23
C TYR A 63 -22.46 28.03 -16.44
N CYS A 64 -21.35 28.37 -17.10
CA CYS A 64 -20.04 28.40 -16.45
C CYS A 64 -19.77 29.76 -15.78
N THR A 65 -19.48 29.75 -14.49
CA THR A 65 -19.00 30.93 -13.73
C THR A 65 -17.48 30.92 -13.50
N PHE A 66 -16.82 29.79 -13.77
CA PHE A 66 -15.36 29.67 -13.65
C PHE A 66 -14.64 30.54 -14.69
N ALA A 67 -15.12 30.49 -15.94
CA ALA A 67 -14.58 31.28 -17.04
C ALA A 67 -14.94 32.77 -16.88
N LYS A 68 -13.94 33.64 -16.84
CA LYS A 68 -14.09 35.09 -16.72
C LYS A 68 -13.48 35.80 -17.92
N PRO A 69 -14.03 36.95 -18.35
CA PRO A 69 -13.35 37.79 -19.33
C PRO A 69 -12.09 38.43 -18.73
N PRO A 70 -11.09 38.83 -19.54
CA PRO A 70 -9.86 39.47 -19.05
C PRO A 70 -10.10 40.69 -18.16
N SER A 71 -11.13 41.49 -18.43
CA SER A 71 -11.47 42.67 -17.62
C SER A 71 -11.94 42.35 -16.19
N GLY A 72 -12.29 41.09 -15.91
CA GLY A 72 -12.74 40.62 -14.60
C GLY A 72 -11.65 39.93 -13.77
N LEU A 73 -10.39 39.96 -14.22
CA LEU A 73 -9.26 39.31 -13.57
C LEU A 73 -8.18 40.32 -13.23
N ALA A 74 -7.52 40.11 -12.09
CA ALA A 74 -6.31 40.84 -11.74
C ALA A 74 -5.16 40.44 -12.66
N ASP A 75 -4.96 39.12 -12.82
CA ASP A 75 -3.93 38.52 -13.68
C ASP A 75 -4.57 37.48 -14.61
N ALA A 76 -4.06 37.38 -15.84
CA ALA A 76 -4.52 36.38 -16.82
C ALA A 76 -4.16 34.94 -16.41
N TYR A 77 -3.01 34.76 -15.75
CA TYR A 77 -2.53 33.51 -15.20
C TYR A 77 -1.95 33.74 -13.81
N LEU A 78 -2.03 32.74 -12.94
CA LEU A 78 -1.22 32.73 -11.72
C LEU A 78 0.25 32.64 -12.10
N SER A 79 1.09 33.46 -11.46
CA SER A 79 2.55 33.37 -11.55
C SER A 79 3.08 32.09 -10.89
N PRO A 80 4.32 31.65 -11.20
CA PRO A 80 4.90 30.47 -10.59
C PRO A 80 4.96 30.54 -9.05
N GLU A 81 5.22 31.71 -8.47
CA GLU A 81 5.27 31.86 -7.01
C GLU A 81 3.88 31.77 -6.38
N GLN A 82 2.85 32.38 -6.98
CA GLN A 82 1.46 32.22 -6.50
C GLN A 82 1.01 30.76 -6.55
N VAL A 83 1.40 30.03 -7.60
CA VAL A 83 1.14 28.58 -7.70
C VAL A 83 1.85 27.81 -6.60
N LEU A 84 3.13 28.13 -6.34
CA LEU A 84 3.91 27.49 -5.28
C LEU A 84 3.40 27.82 -3.88
N ASP A 85 2.94 29.03 -3.62
CA ASP A 85 2.38 29.42 -2.32
C ASP A 85 1.14 28.59 -1.99
N ILE A 86 0.24 28.42 -2.97
CA ILE A 86 -0.94 27.55 -2.84
C ILE A 86 -0.49 26.10 -2.61
N ALA A 87 0.46 25.60 -3.39
CA ALA A 87 0.95 24.23 -3.28
C ALA A 87 1.63 23.95 -1.93
N ARG A 88 2.50 24.84 -1.45
CA ARG A 88 3.19 24.74 -0.15
C ARG A 88 2.18 24.75 0.99
N ALA A 89 1.16 25.61 0.93
CA ALA A 89 0.08 25.62 1.91
C ALA A 89 -0.73 24.31 1.89
N GLY A 90 -1.02 23.75 0.71
CA GLY A 90 -1.67 22.45 0.56
C GLY A 90 -0.85 21.30 1.14
N ALA A 91 0.46 21.26 0.85
CA ALA A 91 1.40 20.28 1.38
C ALA A 91 1.49 20.36 2.93
N ALA A 92 1.50 21.57 3.50
CA ALA A 92 1.47 21.77 4.95
C ALA A 92 0.19 21.23 5.61
N MET A 93 -0.91 21.10 4.86
CA MET A 93 -2.15 20.44 5.29
C MET A 93 -2.22 18.94 4.94
N ASN A 94 -1.09 18.33 4.56
CA ASN A 94 -0.98 16.92 4.17
C ASN A 94 -1.87 16.55 2.96
N CYS A 95 -2.15 17.52 2.07
CA CYS A 95 -2.66 17.20 0.74
C CYS A 95 -1.62 16.39 -0.02
N LYS A 96 -2.08 15.53 -0.94
CA LYS A 96 -1.21 14.69 -1.78
C LYS A 96 -1.38 15.02 -3.26
N GLU A 97 -2.50 15.63 -3.62
CA GLU A 97 -2.83 16.04 -4.98
C GLU A 97 -2.76 17.57 -5.13
N ALA A 98 -2.18 18.01 -6.25
CA ALA A 98 -2.32 19.37 -6.77
C ALA A 98 -3.22 19.33 -8.01
N LEU A 99 -4.49 19.72 -7.85
CA LEU A 99 -5.45 19.76 -8.94
C LEU A 99 -5.29 21.07 -9.71
N PHE A 100 -4.73 21.00 -10.91
CA PHE A 100 -4.72 22.12 -11.84
C PHE A 100 -6.01 22.15 -12.63
N THR A 101 -6.71 23.28 -12.60
CA THR A 101 -7.90 23.52 -13.43
C THR A 101 -7.75 24.84 -14.17
N LEU A 102 -8.15 24.87 -15.43
CA LEU A 102 -8.00 26.01 -16.32
C LEU A 102 -9.02 25.93 -17.46
N GLY A 103 -9.22 27.03 -18.17
CA GLY A 103 -10.07 27.05 -19.37
C GLY A 103 -9.34 26.55 -20.63
N ASP A 104 -10.11 26.08 -21.60
CA ASP A 104 -9.62 25.59 -22.89
C ASP A 104 -8.97 26.73 -23.71
N LYS A 105 -7.67 26.56 -24.01
CA LYS A 105 -6.84 27.35 -24.94
C LYS A 105 -7.20 28.86 -25.03
N PRO A 106 -7.23 29.60 -23.91
CA PRO A 106 -7.66 31.00 -23.88
C PRO A 106 -6.81 31.93 -24.78
N GLU A 107 -5.55 31.57 -25.03
CA GLU A 107 -4.62 32.25 -25.93
C GLU A 107 -5.11 32.32 -27.37
N LEU A 108 -6.03 31.45 -27.80
CA LEU A 108 -6.62 31.52 -29.13
C LEU A 108 -7.71 32.58 -29.25
N ARG A 109 -8.29 33.02 -28.12
CA ARG A 109 -9.36 34.02 -28.08
C ARG A 109 -8.88 35.38 -27.61
N TYR A 110 -8.07 35.43 -26.56
CA TYR A 110 -7.72 36.67 -25.87
C TYR A 110 -6.27 37.06 -26.13
N PRO A 111 -6.01 38.27 -26.68
CA PRO A 111 -4.66 38.83 -26.75
C PRO A 111 -3.98 38.89 -25.39
N ALA A 112 -4.71 39.29 -24.34
CA ALA A 112 -4.20 39.35 -22.97
C ALA A 112 -3.62 38.02 -22.46
N ALA A 113 -4.17 36.88 -22.90
CA ALA A 113 -3.62 35.57 -22.56
C ALA A 113 -2.29 35.32 -23.27
N ARG A 114 -2.19 35.64 -24.57
CA ARG A 114 -0.93 35.53 -25.34
C ARG A 114 0.15 36.44 -24.78
N ASP A 115 -0.19 37.69 -24.50
CA ASP A 115 0.75 38.67 -23.96
C ASP A 115 1.27 38.23 -22.58
N ALA A 116 0.40 37.68 -21.73
CA ALA A 116 0.79 37.14 -20.43
C ALA A 116 1.70 35.90 -20.57
N LEU A 117 1.39 34.96 -21.47
CA LEU A 117 2.23 33.79 -21.73
C LEU A 117 3.61 34.19 -22.29
N ASN A 118 3.66 35.14 -23.23
CA ASN A 118 4.91 35.69 -23.76
C ASN A 118 5.77 36.31 -22.66
N ASN A 119 5.15 37.06 -21.72
CA ASN A 119 5.85 37.63 -20.57
C ASN A 119 6.37 36.56 -19.59
N LEU A 120 5.66 35.44 -19.49
CA LEU A 120 6.08 34.27 -18.70
C LEU A 120 7.11 33.40 -19.45
N GLY A 121 7.32 33.62 -20.75
CA GLY A 121 8.28 32.90 -21.59
C GLY A 121 7.73 31.62 -22.23
N TYR A 122 6.42 31.52 -22.45
CA TYR A 122 5.77 30.35 -23.05
C TYR A 122 4.88 30.74 -24.24
N ASP A 123 4.75 29.86 -25.22
CA ASP A 123 3.92 30.13 -26.41
C ASP A 123 2.47 29.68 -26.21
N THR A 124 2.26 28.65 -25.38
CA THR A 124 0.93 28.07 -25.13
C THR A 124 0.61 27.90 -23.65
N THR A 125 -0.70 27.81 -23.34
CA THR A 125 -1.16 27.52 -21.99
C THR A 125 -0.67 26.15 -21.50
N ILE A 126 -0.58 25.16 -22.39
CA ILE A 126 -0.16 23.79 -22.04
C ILE A 126 1.33 23.73 -21.69
N GLU A 127 2.18 24.44 -22.43
CA GLU A 127 3.61 24.54 -22.10
C GLU A 127 3.81 25.17 -20.72
N TYR A 128 3.09 26.26 -20.43
CA TYR A 128 3.15 26.89 -19.12
C TYR A 128 2.67 25.96 -18.01
N LEU A 129 1.55 25.26 -18.23
CA LEU A 129 1.01 24.26 -17.30
C LEU A 129 2.04 23.16 -17.00
N CYS A 130 2.70 22.62 -18.03
CA CYS A 130 3.72 21.59 -17.87
C CYS A 130 4.87 22.08 -16.96
N ALA A 131 5.34 23.30 -17.20
CA ALA A 131 6.41 23.89 -16.41
C ALA A 131 6.03 24.09 -14.93
N VAL A 132 4.84 24.66 -14.66
CA VAL A 132 4.42 24.91 -13.27
C VAL A 132 3.98 23.64 -12.54
N ALA A 133 3.39 22.66 -13.22
CA ALA A 133 3.07 21.36 -12.62
C ALA A 133 4.35 20.62 -12.20
N GLY A 134 5.36 20.60 -13.09
CA GLY A 134 6.67 20.06 -12.77
C GLY A 134 7.36 20.82 -11.63
N LEU A 135 7.20 22.14 -11.57
CA LEU A 135 7.71 22.97 -10.47
C LEU A 135 7.04 22.60 -9.13
N VAL A 136 5.70 22.51 -9.10
CA VAL A 136 4.94 22.10 -7.89
C VAL A 136 5.41 20.74 -7.40
N TYR A 137 5.53 19.76 -8.29
CA TYR A 137 6.00 18.43 -7.92
C TYR A 137 7.40 18.46 -7.29
N ARG A 138 8.36 19.17 -7.91
CA ARG A 138 9.74 19.26 -7.41
C ARG A 138 9.86 19.98 -6.07
N GLU A 139 9.11 21.07 -5.89
CA GLU A 139 9.24 21.96 -4.72
C GLU A 139 8.40 21.52 -3.52
N THR A 140 7.32 20.77 -3.75
CA THR A 140 6.36 20.41 -2.69
C THR A 140 6.12 18.92 -2.54
N GLY A 141 6.46 18.11 -3.55
CA GLY A 141 6.14 16.69 -3.60
C GLY A 141 4.67 16.37 -3.88
N LEU A 142 3.79 17.38 -4.01
CA LEU A 142 2.39 17.17 -4.40
C LEU A 142 2.31 16.57 -5.81
N LEU A 143 1.43 15.59 -5.99
CA LEU A 143 1.22 14.90 -7.26
C LEU A 143 0.25 15.70 -8.14
N PRO A 144 0.68 16.19 -9.32
CA PRO A 144 -0.20 16.96 -10.17
C PRO A 144 -1.28 16.10 -10.84
N HIS A 145 -2.54 16.54 -10.73
CA HIS A 145 -3.66 16.07 -11.54
C HIS A 145 -4.13 17.24 -12.42
N LEU A 146 -4.22 17.05 -13.73
CA LEU A 146 -4.36 18.17 -14.67
C LEU A 146 -5.67 18.11 -15.44
N ASN A 147 -6.46 19.19 -15.37
CA ASN A 147 -7.69 19.37 -16.14
C ASN A 147 -7.56 20.54 -17.15
N PRO A 148 -6.75 20.39 -18.21
CA PRO A 148 -6.45 21.48 -19.15
C PRO A 148 -7.48 21.69 -20.27
N GLY A 149 -8.50 20.84 -20.36
CA GLY A 149 -9.43 20.87 -21.48
C GLY A 149 -8.95 20.02 -22.67
N VAL A 150 -9.31 20.42 -23.89
CA VAL A 150 -8.96 19.71 -25.13
C VAL A 150 -7.45 19.76 -25.38
N MET A 151 -6.86 18.60 -25.69
CA MET A 151 -5.43 18.45 -25.94
C MET A 151 -5.16 17.67 -27.22
N THR A 152 -4.04 17.97 -27.85
CA THR A 152 -3.42 17.13 -28.87
C THR A 152 -2.64 15.98 -28.23
N GLU A 153 -2.32 14.94 -29.01
CA GLU A 153 -1.51 13.81 -28.55
C GLU A 153 -0.13 14.25 -28.01
N ALA A 154 0.54 15.19 -28.69
CA ALA A 154 1.83 15.72 -28.24
C ALA A 154 1.73 16.48 -26.90
N GLU A 155 0.64 17.25 -26.72
CA GLU A 155 0.36 17.94 -25.46
C GLU A 155 0.16 16.93 -24.31
N ILE A 156 -0.63 15.87 -24.52
CA ILE A 156 -0.83 14.80 -23.52
C ILE A 156 0.50 14.12 -23.19
N ALA A 157 1.30 13.75 -24.19
CA ALA A 157 2.59 13.12 -23.98
C ALA A 157 3.52 14.00 -23.13
N SER A 158 3.53 15.32 -23.34
CA SER A 158 4.34 16.24 -22.54
C SER A 158 3.87 16.34 -21.09
N LEU A 159 2.56 16.40 -20.86
CA LEU A 159 1.97 16.53 -19.53
C LEU A 159 2.09 15.22 -18.72
N ARG A 160 2.18 14.07 -19.38
CA ARG A 160 2.35 12.75 -18.75
C ARG A 160 3.63 12.68 -17.91
N GLU A 161 4.68 13.39 -18.32
CA GLU A 161 5.97 13.40 -17.61
C GLU A 161 5.90 14.10 -16.24
N VAL A 162 4.86 14.90 -16.01
CA VAL A 162 4.72 15.76 -14.81
C VAL A 162 3.42 15.55 -14.04
N SER A 163 2.57 14.61 -14.45
CA SER A 163 1.26 14.38 -13.81
C SER A 163 0.95 12.92 -13.56
N VAL A 164 0.23 12.64 -12.48
CA VAL A 164 -0.22 11.29 -12.16
C VAL A 164 -1.53 10.91 -12.83
N SER A 165 -2.28 11.91 -13.29
CA SER A 165 -3.52 11.74 -14.03
C SER A 165 -3.93 13.06 -14.69
N MET A 166 -4.79 12.95 -15.71
CA MET A 166 -5.42 14.09 -16.37
C MET A 166 -6.93 13.89 -16.45
N GLY A 167 -7.67 14.94 -16.76
CA GLY A 167 -9.12 14.86 -16.88
C GLY A 167 -9.75 15.85 -17.85
N ILE A 168 -10.87 15.43 -18.43
CA ILE A 168 -11.82 16.31 -19.10
C ILE A 168 -13.23 15.72 -19.00
N MET A 169 -14.21 16.53 -18.59
CA MET A 169 -15.62 16.13 -18.61
C MET A 169 -16.10 15.95 -20.07
N LEU A 170 -16.66 14.80 -20.43
CA LEU A 170 -17.36 14.66 -21.71
C LEU A 170 -18.63 15.50 -21.73
N GLU A 171 -19.29 15.62 -20.57
CA GLU A 171 -20.55 16.33 -20.30
C GLU A 171 -21.75 15.71 -21.02
N SER A 172 -21.74 15.67 -22.35
CA SER A 172 -22.77 15.02 -23.17
C SER A 172 -22.25 14.72 -24.58
N THR A 173 -22.77 13.69 -25.23
CA THR A 173 -22.58 13.41 -26.66
C THR A 173 -23.60 14.11 -27.56
N SER A 174 -24.59 14.80 -26.98
CA SER A 174 -25.70 15.37 -27.74
C SER A 174 -25.29 16.64 -28.49
N GLY A 175 -25.21 16.55 -29.82
CA GLY A 175 -24.96 17.72 -30.69
C GLY A 175 -26.05 18.80 -30.63
N LYS A 176 -27.17 18.56 -29.93
CA LYS A 176 -28.23 19.57 -29.69
C LYS A 176 -27.71 20.73 -28.84
N LEU A 177 -26.81 20.47 -27.90
CA LEU A 177 -26.28 21.50 -26.98
C LEU A 177 -25.43 22.56 -27.69
N LEU A 178 -24.88 22.22 -28.86
CA LEU A 178 -24.10 23.14 -29.72
C LEU A 178 -24.97 24.04 -30.59
N LYS A 179 -26.28 23.76 -30.72
CA LYS A 179 -27.18 24.56 -31.54
C LYS A 179 -27.57 25.85 -30.82
N ARG A 180 -28.01 26.86 -31.55
CA ARG A 180 -28.48 28.12 -30.97
C ARG A 180 -29.57 27.84 -29.93
N GLY A 181 -29.39 28.39 -28.72
CA GLY A 181 -30.25 28.14 -27.55
C GLY A 181 -29.77 26.99 -26.66
N GLY A 182 -28.85 26.13 -27.12
CA GLY A 182 -28.16 25.14 -26.30
C GLY A 182 -27.05 25.76 -25.45
N CYS A 183 -26.65 25.07 -24.39
CA CYS A 183 -25.72 25.58 -23.38
C CYS A 183 -24.26 25.66 -23.84
N HIS A 184 -23.91 24.96 -24.92
CA HIS A 184 -22.57 24.96 -25.54
C HIS A 184 -22.51 25.76 -26.83
N PHE A 185 -23.57 26.50 -27.19
CA PHE A 185 -23.57 27.34 -28.37
C PHE A 185 -22.41 28.35 -28.32
N GLY A 186 -21.57 28.36 -29.35
CA GLY A 186 -20.38 29.22 -29.41
C GLY A 186 -19.15 28.70 -28.64
N SER A 187 -19.20 27.48 -28.10
CA SER A 187 -18.09 26.82 -27.41
C SER A 187 -17.48 25.70 -28.27
N PRO A 188 -16.48 25.98 -29.12
CA PRO A 188 -15.93 25.00 -30.06
C PRO A 188 -15.33 23.77 -29.37
N ASP A 189 -14.72 23.94 -28.19
CA ASP A 189 -14.01 22.88 -27.48
C ASP A 189 -14.98 22.02 -26.61
N LYS A 190 -16.28 22.36 -26.65
CA LYS A 190 -17.41 21.54 -26.16
C LYS A 190 -17.99 20.59 -27.21
N ASN A 191 -17.43 20.54 -28.42
CA ASN A 191 -17.85 19.53 -29.39
C ASN A 191 -17.52 18.11 -28.87
N PRO A 192 -18.51 17.21 -28.75
CA PRO A 192 -18.30 15.87 -28.19
C PRO A 192 -17.24 15.05 -28.94
N GLN A 193 -17.14 15.19 -30.26
CA GLN A 193 -16.14 14.47 -31.06
C GLN A 193 -14.71 14.89 -30.70
N VAL A 194 -14.50 16.18 -30.42
CA VAL A 194 -13.19 16.73 -30.04
C VAL A 194 -12.80 16.24 -28.64
N ARG A 195 -13.75 16.23 -27.70
CA ARG A 195 -13.53 15.72 -26.34
C ARG A 195 -13.25 14.21 -26.34
N LEU A 196 -14.05 13.43 -27.07
CA LEU A 196 -13.81 11.99 -27.22
C LEU A 196 -12.46 11.68 -27.88
N ALA A 197 -12.00 12.51 -28.83
CA ALA A 197 -10.67 12.36 -29.42
C ALA A 197 -9.56 12.59 -28.38
N THR A 198 -9.67 13.62 -27.54
CA THR A 198 -8.71 13.87 -26.45
C THR A 198 -8.66 12.68 -25.48
N ILE A 199 -9.84 12.17 -25.07
CA ILE A 199 -9.94 11.02 -24.16
C ILE A 199 -9.34 9.77 -24.82
N ASN A 200 -9.62 9.51 -26.09
CA ASN A 200 -9.03 8.39 -26.82
C ASN A 200 -7.49 8.47 -26.88
N SER A 201 -6.92 9.64 -27.21
CA SER A 201 -5.47 9.83 -27.26
C SER A 201 -4.81 9.66 -25.89
N ALA A 202 -5.49 10.04 -24.81
CA ALA A 202 -5.01 9.75 -23.45
C ALA A 202 -4.94 8.23 -23.19
N GLY A 203 -5.93 7.47 -23.67
CA GLY A 203 -5.92 6.01 -23.63
C GLY A 203 -4.78 5.39 -24.43
N GLU A 204 -4.54 5.87 -25.66
CA GLU A 204 -3.44 5.40 -26.53
C GLU A 204 -2.06 5.65 -25.91
N LEU A 205 -1.91 6.75 -25.17
CA LEU A 205 -0.68 7.10 -24.45
C LEU A 205 -0.60 6.50 -23.04
N GLY A 206 -1.59 5.70 -22.63
CA GLY A 206 -1.63 5.02 -21.34
C GLY A 206 -1.73 5.96 -20.15
N VAL A 207 -2.44 7.09 -20.24
CA VAL A 207 -2.62 8.07 -19.15
C VAL A 207 -3.89 7.73 -18.35
N PRO A 208 -3.82 7.55 -17.01
CA PRO A 208 -5.00 7.44 -16.16
C PRO A 208 -5.84 8.71 -16.27
N PHE A 209 -7.10 8.55 -16.66
CA PHE A 209 -7.90 9.68 -17.13
C PHE A 209 -9.26 9.75 -16.41
N THR A 210 -9.67 10.95 -16.04
CA THR A 210 -10.99 11.20 -15.44
C THR A 210 -11.92 11.84 -16.46
N SER A 211 -13.16 11.37 -16.50
CA SER A 211 -14.20 11.95 -17.36
C SER A 211 -15.57 11.70 -16.76
N GLY A 212 -16.62 12.14 -17.43
CA GLY A 212 -17.95 12.04 -16.89
C GLY A 212 -18.98 12.87 -17.64
N ILE A 213 -20.18 12.89 -17.09
CA ILE A 213 -21.34 13.60 -17.64
C ILE A 213 -21.80 14.71 -16.69
N LEU A 214 -22.38 15.75 -17.28
CA LEU A 214 -23.04 16.84 -16.55
C LEU A 214 -24.54 16.72 -16.81
N ILE A 215 -25.33 16.59 -15.76
CA ILE A 215 -26.78 16.38 -15.87
C ILE A 215 -27.55 17.68 -15.62
N GLY A 216 -28.63 17.91 -16.37
CA GLY A 216 -29.50 19.09 -16.26
C GLY A 216 -29.08 20.27 -17.15
N ILE A 217 -28.31 20.03 -18.20
CA ILE A 217 -27.83 21.07 -19.14
C ILE A 217 -28.61 21.12 -20.47
N GLY A 218 -29.70 20.37 -20.57
CA GLY A 218 -30.55 20.25 -21.75
C GLY A 218 -30.49 18.89 -22.44
N GLU A 219 -29.74 17.94 -21.87
CA GLU A 219 -29.67 16.55 -22.29
C GLU A 219 -30.85 15.73 -21.75
N THR A 220 -31.23 14.67 -22.46
CA THR A 220 -32.21 13.68 -21.99
C THR A 220 -31.53 12.51 -21.29
N ARG A 221 -32.30 11.70 -20.53
CA ARG A 221 -31.79 10.43 -19.97
C ARG A 221 -31.21 9.49 -21.04
N ALA A 222 -31.75 9.50 -22.26
CA ALA A 222 -31.19 8.74 -23.37
C ALA A 222 -29.81 9.29 -23.78
N ASP A 223 -29.68 10.62 -23.91
CA ASP A 223 -28.38 11.26 -24.20
C ASP A 223 -27.32 10.94 -23.10
N ARG A 224 -27.74 10.80 -21.83
CA ARG A 224 -26.85 10.38 -20.73
C ARG A 224 -26.33 8.96 -20.94
N ILE A 225 -27.19 8.01 -21.29
CA ILE A 225 -26.80 6.63 -21.58
C ILE A 225 -25.83 6.59 -22.77
N GLU A 226 -26.12 7.29 -23.87
CA GLU A 226 -25.22 7.37 -25.04
C GLU A 226 -23.83 7.90 -24.67
N SER A 227 -23.79 8.92 -23.81
CA SER A 227 -22.54 9.51 -23.35
C SER A 227 -21.73 8.54 -22.48
N LEU A 228 -22.40 7.81 -21.59
CA LEU A 228 -21.78 6.78 -20.76
C LEU A 228 -21.30 5.59 -21.61
N LEU A 229 -22.06 5.18 -22.63
CA LEU A 229 -21.66 4.12 -23.56
C LEU A 229 -20.44 4.52 -24.40
N ALA A 230 -20.35 5.79 -24.83
CA ALA A 230 -19.19 6.31 -25.53
C ALA A 230 -17.92 6.26 -24.66
N LEU A 231 -18.02 6.67 -23.38
CA LEU A 231 -16.93 6.56 -22.41
C LEU A 231 -16.57 5.09 -22.13
N ARG A 232 -17.57 4.23 -21.93
CA ARG A 232 -17.38 2.80 -21.71
C ARG A 232 -16.59 2.17 -22.84
N LYS A 233 -16.93 2.48 -24.10
CA LYS A 233 -16.22 1.96 -25.28
C LYS A 233 -14.73 2.32 -25.25
N LEU A 234 -14.39 3.56 -24.89
CA LEU A 234 -12.99 4.01 -24.79
C LEU A 234 -12.26 3.33 -23.62
N HIS A 235 -12.93 3.13 -22.48
CA HIS A 235 -12.35 2.38 -21.36
C HIS A 235 -12.17 0.90 -21.70
N GLU A 236 -13.09 0.27 -22.42
CA GLU A 236 -12.95 -1.12 -22.84
C GLU A 236 -11.80 -1.32 -23.84
N GLN A 237 -11.54 -0.30 -24.66
CA GLN A 237 -10.43 -0.34 -25.62
C GLN A 237 -9.06 -0.18 -24.94
N HIS A 238 -8.94 0.71 -23.96
CA HIS A 238 -7.64 1.14 -23.44
C HIS A 238 -7.43 0.87 -21.95
N GLY A 239 -8.48 0.69 -21.17
CA GLY A 239 -8.44 0.50 -19.71
C GLY A 239 -8.04 1.74 -18.92
N HIS A 240 -8.10 2.93 -19.51
CA HIS A 240 -7.49 4.17 -18.98
C HIS A 240 -8.40 5.07 -18.14
N LEU A 241 -9.72 4.98 -18.30
CA LEU A 241 -10.65 5.75 -17.46
C LEU A 241 -10.62 5.22 -16.02
N GLN A 242 -10.20 6.05 -15.08
CA GLN A 242 -10.13 5.69 -13.66
C GLN A 242 -11.37 6.12 -12.87
N GLU A 243 -12.14 7.08 -13.40
CA GLU A 243 -13.29 7.68 -12.74
C GLU A 243 -14.34 8.08 -13.78
N ILE A 244 -15.61 7.84 -13.43
CA ILE A 244 -16.78 8.41 -14.11
C ILE A 244 -17.49 9.35 -13.15
N ILE A 245 -17.41 10.64 -13.46
CA ILE A 245 -18.03 11.73 -12.72
C ILE A 245 -19.49 11.88 -13.18
N VAL A 246 -20.43 11.85 -12.24
CA VAL A 246 -21.83 12.22 -12.47
C VAL A 246 -22.10 13.49 -11.67
N GLN A 247 -22.02 14.64 -12.35
CA GLN A 247 -22.18 15.93 -11.73
C GLN A 247 -23.53 16.55 -12.10
N ASN A 248 -24.24 17.11 -11.12
CA ASN A 248 -25.44 17.91 -11.37
C ASN A 248 -25.10 19.35 -11.74
N PHE A 249 -25.82 19.90 -12.70
CA PHE A 249 -25.86 21.33 -12.97
C PHE A 249 -26.48 22.07 -11.79
N LYS A 250 -25.89 23.23 -11.46
CA LYS A 250 -26.42 24.20 -10.51
C LYS A 250 -26.63 25.52 -11.24
N ALA A 251 -27.81 26.10 -11.11
CA ALA A 251 -28.16 27.38 -11.71
C ALA A 251 -27.48 28.50 -10.93
N LYS A 252 -26.77 29.39 -11.64
CA LYS A 252 -25.94 30.41 -11.02
C LYS A 252 -26.30 31.81 -11.55
N PRO A 253 -26.41 32.82 -10.66
CA PRO A 253 -26.54 34.21 -11.08
C PRO A 253 -25.42 34.63 -12.04
N GLY A 254 -25.73 35.51 -12.98
CA GLY A 254 -24.75 36.03 -13.95
C GLY A 254 -24.43 35.08 -15.11
N THR A 255 -25.09 33.93 -15.19
CA THR A 255 -24.98 33.00 -16.33
C THR A 255 -26.24 33.07 -17.22
N LEU A 256 -26.13 32.65 -18.48
CA LEU A 256 -27.29 32.57 -19.37
C LEU A 256 -28.28 31.47 -18.95
N MET A 257 -27.86 30.55 -18.10
CA MET A 257 -28.67 29.50 -17.50
C MET A 257 -29.07 29.79 -16.05
N ALA A 258 -29.01 31.03 -15.58
CA ALA A 258 -29.33 31.39 -14.20
C ALA A 258 -30.75 30.98 -13.75
N ASN A 259 -31.69 30.85 -14.70
CA ASN A 259 -33.08 30.46 -14.44
C ASN A 259 -33.41 29.06 -15.00
N ALA A 260 -32.41 28.28 -15.42
CA ALA A 260 -32.63 26.92 -15.88
C ALA A 260 -32.98 25.99 -14.71
N THR A 261 -33.82 24.98 -14.97
CA THR A 261 -34.21 24.01 -13.96
C THR A 261 -33.03 23.11 -13.60
N GLU A 262 -32.70 23.06 -12.31
CA GLU A 262 -31.71 22.12 -11.79
C GLU A 262 -32.29 20.69 -11.75
N PRO A 263 -31.46 19.66 -12.00
CA PRO A 263 -31.89 18.28 -11.79
C PRO A 263 -32.13 18.04 -10.29
N ASP A 264 -33.23 17.37 -9.97
CA ASP A 264 -33.51 16.99 -8.59
C ASP A 264 -32.66 15.79 -8.13
N LEU A 265 -32.77 15.43 -6.85
CA LEU A 265 -32.03 14.31 -6.28
C LEU A 265 -32.37 12.98 -6.98
N ALA A 266 -33.62 12.78 -7.41
CA ALA A 266 -34.04 11.54 -8.07
C ALA A 266 -33.37 11.38 -9.45
N GLU A 267 -33.23 12.47 -10.21
CA GLU A 267 -32.47 12.48 -11.47
C GLU A 267 -30.99 12.18 -11.26
N LEU A 268 -30.39 12.72 -10.18
CA LEU A 268 -29.00 12.44 -9.83
C LEU A 268 -28.79 10.97 -9.42
N GLN A 269 -29.63 10.45 -8.52
CA GLN A 269 -29.56 9.04 -8.11
C GLN A 269 -29.76 8.09 -9.28
N TRP A 270 -30.72 8.37 -10.16
CA TRP A 270 -30.93 7.57 -11.37
C TRP A 270 -29.69 7.56 -12.26
N SER A 271 -29.08 8.73 -12.49
CA SER A 271 -27.91 8.86 -13.37
C SER A 271 -26.67 8.15 -12.79
N ILE A 272 -26.45 8.23 -11.48
CA ILE A 272 -25.40 7.50 -10.76
C ILE A 272 -25.62 5.99 -10.88
N ALA A 273 -26.85 5.53 -10.61
CA ALA A 273 -27.18 4.10 -10.66
C ALA A 273 -26.98 3.52 -12.06
N VAL A 274 -27.38 4.27 -13.10
CA VAL A 274 -27.14 3.88 -14.50
C VAL A 274 -25.65 3.85 -14.83
N ALA A 275 -24.86 4.85 -14.42
CA ALA A 275 -23.41 4.83 -14.61
C ALA A 275 -22.77 3.59 -13.96
N ARG A 276 -23.12 3.29 -12.71
CA ARG A 276 -22.66 2.07 -12.01
C ARG A 276 -23.02 0.79 -12.75
N LEU A 277 -24.25 0.67 -13.26
CA LEU A 277 -24.69 -0.54 -13.97
C LEU A 277 -24.07 -0.68 -15.37
N ILE A 278 -23.77 0.44 -16.05
CA ILE A 278 -23.11 0.44 -17.36
C ILE A 278 -21.65 0.00 -17.25
N PHE A 279 -20.93 0.51 -16.24
CA PHE A 279 -19.50 0.27 -16.06
C PHE A 279 -19.17 -0.91 -15.13
N GLY A 280 -20.12 -1.36 -14.31
CA GLY A 280 -19.98 -2.50 -13.41
C GLY A 280 -19.30 -2.19 -12.08
N ALA A 281 -18.92 -3.26 -11.39
CA ALA A 281 -18.47 -3.20 -10.00
C ALA A 281 -17.11 -2.50 -9.84
N GLN A 282 -16.20 -2.67 -10.80
CA GLN A 282 -14.81 -2.24 -10.67
C GLN A 282 -14.61 -0.74 -10.88
N MET A 283 -15.37 -0.12 -11.79
CA MET A 283 -15.20 1.31 -12.12
C MET A 283 -15.46 2.20 -10.91
N SER A 284 -14.71 3.29 -10.77
CA SER A 284 -15.04 4.29 -9.76
C SER A 284 -16.09 5.26 -10.29
N ILE A 285 -17.19 5.38 -9.56
CA ILE A 285 -18.28 6.33 -9.85
C ILE A 285 -18.26 7.40 -8.78
N GLN A 286 -18.16 8.65 -9.20
CA GLN A 286 -18.01 9.81 -8.34
C GLN A 286 -19.17 10.79 -8.50
N ALA A 287 -19.58 11.38 -7.39
CA ALA A 287 -20.44 12.56 -7.38
C ALA A 287 -19.93 13.55 -6.32
N PRO A 288 -19.87 14.86 -6.61
CA PRO A 288 -19.28 15.84 -5.71
C PRO A 288 -20.15 16.05 -4.46
N PRO A 289 -19.61 15.90 -3.25
CA PRO A 289 -20.41 15.93 -2.02
C PRO A 289 -20.97 17.33 -1.72
N ASN A 290 -20.27 18.39 -2.10
CA ASN A 290 -20.67 19.78 -1.88
C ASN A 290 -21.91 20.20 -2.69
N LEU A 291 -22.14 19.61 -3.87
CA LEU A 291 -23.29 19.96 -4.72
C LEU A 291 -24.59 19.28 -4.32
N SER A 292 -24.52 18.33 -3.37
CA SER A 292 -25.63 17.55 -2.85
C SER A 292 -25.59 17.47 -1.32
N ALA A 293 -25.20 18.59 -0.66
CA ALA A 293 -25.10 18.68 0.78
C ALA A 293 -26.39 18.19 1.47
N GLY A 294 -26.25 17.32 2.48
CA GLY A 294 -27.38 16.69 3.18
C GLY A 294 -27.95 15.43 2.53
N HIS A 295 -27.46 15.02 1.35
CA HIS A 295 -27.92 13.83 0.62
C HIS A 295 -26.84 12.76 0.41
N THR A 296 -25.76 12.80 1.18
CA THR A 296 -24.61 11.88 1.09
C THR A 296 -25.02 10.41 1.10
N VAL A 297 -25.88 10.00 2.05
CA VAL A 297 -26.40 8.62 2.13
C VAL A 297 -27.11 8.21 0.85
N ALA A 298 -27.94 9.09 0.29
CA ALA A 298 -28.71 8.81 -0.93
C ALA A 298 -27.81 8.62 -2.16
N LEU A 299 -26.68 9.33 -2.23
CA LEU A 299 -25.69 9.17 -3.31
C LEU A 299 -24.91 7.86 -3.15
N VAL A 300 -24.53 7.52 -1.91
CA VAL A 300 -23.94 6.21 -1.61
C VAL A 300 -24.94 5.11 -2.01
N GLU A 301 -26.20 5.16 -1.59
CA GLU A 301 -27.22 4.19 -2.02
C GLU A 301 -27.38 4.11 -3.54
N ALA A 302 -27.19 5.22 -4.27
CA ALA A 302 -27.23 5.22 -5.74
C ALA A 302 -26.03 4.52 -6.41
N GLY A 303 -24.93 4.29 -5.69
CA GLY A 303 -23.82 3.45 -6.15
C GLY A 303 -22.47 4.16 -6.34
N ILE A 304 -22.28 5.38 -5.83
CA ILE A 304 -20.94 6.01 -5.82
C ILE A 304 -19.99 5.25 -4.90
N ASN A 305 -18.71 5.19 -5.22
CA ASN A 305 -17.69 4.72 -4.29
C ASN A 305 -16.63 5.78 -4.03
N ASP A 306 -16.83 7.00 -4.54
CA ASP A 306 -15.85 8.07 -4.44
C ASP A 306 -16.52 9.44 -4.33
N TRP A 307 -15.96 10.30 -3.50
CA TRP A 307 -16.40 11.69 -3.32
C TRP A 307 -15.63 12.69 -4.20
N GLY A 308 -14.58 12.26 -4.87
CA GLY A 308 -13.69 13.09 -5.67
C GLY A 308 -12.63 13.79 -4.82
N GLY A 309 -12.05 14.84 -5.40
CA GLY A 309 -11.05 15.67 -4.71
C GLY A 309 -11.69 16.63 -3.71
N VAL A 310 -11.38 16.48 -2.42
CA VAL A 310 -11.84 17.37 -1.34
C VAL A 310 -10.66 18.22 -0.85
N SER A 311 -10.84 19.53 -0.76
CA SER A 311 -9.78 20.43 -0.30
C SER A 311 -10.04 20.95 1.12
N PRO A 312 -9.06 20.85 2.04
CA PRO A 312 -9.14 21.49 3.35
C PRO A 312 -8.77 22.98 3.32
N LEU A 313 -8.29 23.50 2.17
CA LEU A 313 -7.67 24.83 2.07
C LEU A 313 -8.41 25.73 1.08
N THR A 314 -8.47 25.29 -0.18
CA THR A 314 -8.95 26.11 -1.29
C THR A 314 -10.44 25.86 -1.53
N PRO A 315 -11.24 26.89 -1.87
CA PRO A 315 -12.64 26.69 -2.22
C PRO A 315 -12.78 25.87 -3.51
N ASP A 316 -13.99 25.39 -3.78
CA ASP A 316 -14.33 24.92 -5.12
C ASP A 316 -14.40 26.14 -6.05
N HIS A 317 -13.39 26.35 -6.90
CA HIS A 317 -13.38 27.50 -7.80
C HIS A 317 -14.40 27.37 -8.94
N VAL A 318 -14.93 26.18 -9.20
CA VAL A 318 -15.98 25.93 -10.20
C VAL A 318 -17.35 26.21 -9.59
N ASN A 319 -17.56 25.82 -8.33
CA ASN A 319 -18.78 26.05 -7.55
C ASN A 319 -18.47 26.77 -6.23
N PRO A 320 -18.03 28.04 -6.26
CA PRO A 320 -17.62 28.76 -5.05
C PRO A 320 -18.75 28.96 -4.03
N GLU A 321 -20.00 28.86 -4.47
CA GLU A 321 -21.20 28.88 -3.62
C GLU A 321 -21.41 27.60 -2.79
N ALA A 322 -20.72 26.51 -3.14
CA ALA A 322 -20.84 25.19 -2.51
C ALA A 322 -19.48 24.78 -1.92
N PRO A 323 -19.18 25.16 -0.66
CA PRO A 323 -17.90 24.86 -0.04
C PRO A 323 -17.68 23.36 0.17
N TRP A 324 -16.41 22.95 0.22
CA TRP A 324 -16.05 21.57 0.56
C TRP A 324 -16.53 21.21 1.97
N PRO A 325 -17.06 19.99 2.19
CA PRO A 325 -17.36 19.53 3.54
C PRO A 325 -16.07 19.36 4.35
N HIS A 326 -16.15 19.55 5.67
CA HIS A 326 -15.06 19.15 6.55
C HIS A 326 -14.89 17.62 6.50
N LEU A 327 -13.66 17.12 6.57
CA LEU A 327 -13.40 15.69 6.43
C LEU A 327 -14.03 14.85 7.54
N ASP A 328 -14.12 15.39 8.76
CA ASP A 328 -14.80 14.71 9.87
C ASP A 328 -16.31 14.57 9.62
N ASP A 329 -16.94 15.60 9.04
CA ASP A 329 -18.37 15.57 8.70
C ASP A 329 -18.61 14.59 7.55
N LEU A 330 -17.76 14.60 6.53
CA LEU A 330 -17.83 13.66 5.40
C LEU A 330 -17.63 12.22 5.87
N SER A 331 -16.73 11.99 6.83
CA SER A 331 -16.50 10.69 7.46
C SER A 331 -17.73 10.22 8.23
N ALA A 332 -18.32 11.09 9.07
CA ALA A 332 -19.53 10.79 9.82
C ALA A 332 -20.73 10.50 8.91
N ASP A 333 -20.88 11.26 7.83
CA ASP A 333 -21.93 11.07 6.83
C ASP A 333 -21.75 9.77 6.03
N THR A 334 -20.51 9.46 5.64
CA THR A 334 -20.18 8.18 5.00
C THR A 334 -20.49 7.00 5.94
N ALA A 335 -20.20 7.14 7.23
CA ALA A 335 -20.52 6.14 8.25
C ALA A 335 -22.04 5.92 8.43
N LYS A 336 -22.88 6.97 8.28
CA LYS A 336 -24.35 6.81 8.30
C LYS A 336 -24.85 5.88 7.19
N ALA A 337 -24.15 5.82 6.06
CA ALA A 337 -24.43 4.89 4.97
C ALA A 337 -23.82 3.48 5.19
N GLY A 338 -23.22 3.21 6.35
CA GLY A 338 -22.56 1.95 6.66
C GLY A 338 -21.25 1.75 5.90
N LYS A 339 -20.58 2.84 5.50
CA LYS A 339 -19.33 2.84 4.75
C LYS A 339 -18.20 3.50 5.54
N VAL A 340 -16.96 3.25 5.13
CA VAL A 340 -15.73 3.82 5.71
C VAL A 340 -15.13 4.79 4.70
N LEU A 341 -14.91 6.03 5.12
CA LEU A 341 -14.20 7.03 4.32
C LEU A 341 -12.71 6.69 4.29
N VAL A 342 -12.14 6.55 3.09
CA VAL A 342 -10.70 6.27 2.91
C VAL A 342 -10.05 7.31 2.00
N GLU A 343 -8.82 7.68 2.28
CA GLU A 343 -8.07 8.60 1.42
C GLU A 343 -7.41 7.81 0.27
N ARG A 344 -7.46 8.37 -0.96
CA ARG A 344 -6.73 7.92 -2.15
C ARG A 344 -5.86 9.05 -2.70
N LEU A 345 -5.01 8.73 -3.67
CA LEU A 345 -4.28 9.73 -4.45
C LEU A 345 -5.14 10.26 -5.61
N GLY A 346 -4.62 11.26 -6.34
CA GLY A 346 -5.19 11.70 -7.62
C GLY A 346 -5.09 10.65 -8.75
N ILE A 347 -4.40 9.54 -8.48
CA ILE A 347 -4.36 8.31 -9.27
C ILE A 347 -4.98 7.17 -8.47
N TYR A 348 -5.80 6.33 -9.12
CA TYR A 348 -6.55 5.26 -8.44
C TYR A 348 -5.71 4.00 -8.19
N PRO A 349 -6.08 3.17 -7.18
CA PRO A 349 -5.34 1.99 -6.75
C PRO A 349 -4.90 1.03 -7.86
N GLU A 350 -5.75 0.76 -8.84
CA GLU A 350 -5.50 -0.16 -9.94
C GLU A 350 -4.38 0.31 -10.89
N TYR A 351 -4.09 1.62 -10.92
CA TYR A 351 -3.05 2.23 -11.74
C TYR A 351 -1.72 2.48 -11.00
N CYS A 352 -1.73 2.44 -9.66
CA CYS A 352 -0.54 2.70 -8.84
C CYS A 352 0.11 1.45 -8.22
N ARG A 353 -0.49 0.27 -8.40
CA ARG A 353 0.10 -1.01 -7.99
C ARG A 353 1.36 -1.33 -8.80
N SER A 354 2.38 -1.91 -8.14
CA SER A 354 3.70 -2.18 -8.73
C SER A 354 3.66 -2.87 -10.11
N ALA A 355 2.69 -3.76 -10.34
CA ALA A 355 2.55 -4.50 -11.60
C ALA A 355 2.07 -3.63 -12.78
N SER A 356 1.25 -2.61 -12.54
CA SER A 356 0.66 -1.73 -13.56
C SER A 356 1.35 -0.37 -13.63
N LEU A 357 2.07 0.05 -12.59
CA LEU A 357 2.70 1.37 -12.45
C LEU A 357 3.50 1.82 -13.68
N HIS A 358 4.30 0.91 -14.26
CA HIS A 358 5.15 1.21 -15.42
C HIS A 358 4.37 1.46 -16.72
N GLN A 359 3.16 0.94 -16.83
CA GLN A 359 2.28 1.18 -17.98
C GLN A 359 1.67 2.59 -17.92
N TRP A 360 1.32 3.04 -16.72
CA TRP A 360 0.44 4.19 -16.53
C TRP A 360 1.16 5.48 -16.18
N LEU A 361 2.36 5.40 -15.60
CA LEU A 361 3.08 6.56 -15.09
C LEU A 361 4.48 6.68 -15.66
N ALA A 362 4.93 7.93 -15.82
CA ALA A 362 6.32 8.25 -16.10
C ALA A 362 7.23 7.75 -14.95
N PRO A 363 8.42 7.21 -15.24
CA PRO A 363 9.34 6.69 -14.21
C PRO A 363 9.73 7.70 -13.13
N THR A 364 9.71 8.98 -13.46
CA THR A 364 10.00 10.10 -12.54
C THR A 364 9.03 10.17 -11.36
N LEU A 365 7.78 9.72 -11.54
CA LEU A 365 6.71 9.81 -10.54
C LEU A 365 6.56 8.54 -9.70
N HIS A 366 7.14 7.41 -10.13
CA HIS A 366 6.96 6.09 -9.50
C HIS A 366 7.29 6.10 -8.01
N LYS A 367 8.42 6.72 -7.66
CA LYS A 367 8.87 6.78 -6.27
C LYS A 367 7.86 7.50 -5.38
N SER A 368 7.42 8.70 -5.76
CA SER A 368 6.49 9.48 -4.94
C SER A 368 5.14 8.80 -4.79
N VAL A 369 4.63 8.19 -5.85
CA VAL A 369 3.38 7.42 -5.79
C VAL A 369 3.51 6.26 -4.81
N LEU A 370 4.56 5.43 -4.93
CA LEU A 370 4.80 4.31 -4.02
C LEU A 370 5.10 4.73 -2.56
N ASP A 371 5.67 5.91 -2.36
CA ASP A 371 5.89 6.48 -1.01
C ASP A 371 4.58 6.90 -0.35
N PHE A 372 3.57 7.25 -1.14
CA PHE A 372 2.26 7.70 -0.69
C PHE A 372 1.17 6.62 -0.72
N THR A 373 1.47 5.38 -1.09
CA THR A 373 0.46 4.30 -1.09
C THR A 373 0.68 3.23 -0.02
N ASP A 374 -0.42 2.61 0.37
CA ASP A 374 -0.45 1.36 1.10
C ASP A 374 -0.47 0.15 0.12
N ALA A 375 -0.59 -1.07 0.63
CA ALA A 375 -0.53 -2.31 -0.15
C ALA A 375 -1.74 -2.52 -1.07
N ASP A 376 -2.85 -1.85 -0.79
CA ASP A 376 -4.05 -1.90 -1.63
C ASP A 376 -3.98 -0.85 -2.76
N GLY A 377 -3.09 0.14 -2.65
CA GLY A 377 -2.95 1.29 -3.55
C GLY A 377 -3.65 2.55 -3.03
N LEU A 378 -4.21 2.53 -1.81
CA LEU A 378 -4.83 3.69 -1.18
C LEU A 378 -3.79 4.61 -0.54
N ALA A 379 -4.17 5.85 -0.25
CA ALA A 379 -3.23 6.82 0.29
C ALA A 379 -2.78 6.43 1.71
N ARG A 380 -1.47 6.48 1.93
CA ARG A 380 -0.86 6.42 3.25
C ARG A 380 -1.18 7.70 4.01
N THR A 381 -1.86 7.58 5.14
CA THR A 381 -2.32 8.70 5.96
C THR A 381 -1.39 9.06 7.12
N ASP A 382 -0.42 8.18 7.42
CA ASP A 382 0.53 8.36 8.52
C ASP A 382 2.01 8.38 8.06
N PRO A 383 2.89 9.07 8.82
CA PRO A 383 4.31 9.13 8.51
C PRO A 383 5.10 7.91 9.04
N TRP A 384 4.47 7.03 9.84
CA TRP A 384 5.17 5.95 10.53
C TRP A 384 5.73 4.92 9.56
N CYS A 385 6.99 4.51 9.75
CA CYS A 385 7.60 3.43 8.98
C CYS A 385 8.37 2.50 9.92
N PRO A 386 8.54 1.22 9.60
CA PRO A 386 9.35 0.34 10.45
C PRO A 386 10.78 0.85 10.62
N GLY A 387 11.27 0.82 11.85
CA GLY A 387 12.62 1.26 12.21
C GLY A 387 12.78 2.75 12.49
N THR A 388 11.74 3.59 12.30
CA THR A 388 11.78 5.00 12.69
C THR A 388 11.64 5.16 14.20
N VAL A 389 12.53 5.97 14.79
CA VAL A 389 12.44 6.38 16.20
C VAL A 389 11.68 7.70 16.31
N ASP A 390 11.14 8.00 17.50
CA ASP A 390 10.52 9.30 17.84
C ASP A 390 9.28 9.69 17.02
N ILE A 391 8.57 8.71 16.46
CA ILE A 391 7.25 8.87 15.83
C ILE A 391 6.23 8.08 16.64
N ASP A 392 5.19 8.75 17.13
CA ASP A 392 4.07 8.10 17.81
C ASP A 392 3.35 7.12 16.88
N LEU A 393 2.88 6.01 17.45
CA LEU A 393 2.12 5.04 16.67
C LEU A 393 0.79 5.67 16.21
N PRO A 394 0.43 5.52 14.93
CA PRO A 394 -0.84 6.01 14.43
C PRO A 394 -2.02 5.39 15.18
N VAL A 395 -2.99 6.23 15.56
CA VAL A 395 -4.25 5.78 16.15
C VAL A 395 -5.15 5.26 15.04
N GLN A 396 -5.74 4.09 15.22
CA GLN A 396 -6.71 3.57 14.27
C GLN A 396 -8.01 4.37 14.36
N PRO A 397 -8.55 4.89 13.24
CA PRO A 397 -9.80 5.63 13.26
C PRO A 397 -10.96 4.71 13.65
N VAL A 398 -11.81 5.19 14.56
CA VAL A 398 -13.02 4.49 15.03
C VAL A 398 -14.24 5.28 14.55
N ALA A 399 -15.16 4.63 13.84
CA ALA A 399 -16.36 5.32 13.37
C ALA A 399 -17.46 5.30 14.45
N PRO A 400 -18.18 6.41 14.68
CA PRO A 400 -19.20 6.50 15.73
C PRO A 400 -20.42 5.59 15.50
N PHE A 401 -20.59 5.04 14.30
CA PHE A 401 -21.75 4.24 13.90
C PHE A 401 -21.38 2.88 13.31
N TYR A 402 -20.32 2.24 13.82
CA TYR A 402 -19.89 0.93 13.32
C TYR A 402 -21.06 -0.06 13.25
N ARG A 403 -21.37 -0.52 12.04
CA ARG A 403 -22.27 -1.66 11.84
C ARG A 403 -21.41 -2.90 11.74
N LYS A 404 -21.69 -3.85 12.64
CA LYS A 404 -21.08 -5.18 12.65
C LYS A 404 -21.15 -5.80 11.25
N ASN A 405 -19.99 -6.14 10.69
CA ASN A 405 -19.89 -6.76 9.37
C ASN A 405 -20.03 -8.28 9.49
N SER A 406 -21.13 -8.83 8.98
CA SER A 406 -21.41 -10.27 9.06
C SER A 406 -20.42 -11.12 8.26
N GLU A 407 -19.80 -10.60 7.21
CA GLU A 407 -18.76 -11.30 6.46
C GLU A 407 -17.51 -11.52 7.32
N ILE A 408 -17.00 -10.45 7.94
CA ILE A 408 -15.83 -10.52 8.83
C ILE A 408 -16.13 -11.39 10.06
N ASP A 409 -17.32 -11.28 10.65
CA ASP A 409 -17.77 -12.16 11.73
C ASP A 409 -17.68 -13.63 11.31
N ASN A 410 -18.24 -13.99 10.15
CA ASN A 410 -18.25 -15.37 9.68
C ASN A 410 -16.83 -15.91 9.45
N ILE A 411 -15.92 -15.08 8.92
CA ILE A 411 -14.51 -15.45 8.74
C ILE A 411 -13.84 -15.67 10.10
N ILE A 412 -14.08 -14.78 11.06
CA ILE A 412 -13.55 -14.88 12.43
C ILE A 412 -14.09 -16.15 13.11
N ASP A 413 -15.40 -16.38 13.08
CA ASP A 413 -16.04 -17.55 13.72
C ASP A 413 -15.47 -18.86 13.16
N ARG A 414 -15.21 -18.94 11.85
CA ARG A 414 -14.53 -20.07 11.22
C ARG A 414 -13.11 -20.26 11.76
N ALA A 415 -12.33 -19.18 11.85
CA ALA A 415 -10.99 -19.23 12.40
C ALA A 415 -10.99 -19.69 13.87
N PHE A 416 -11.93 -19.24 14.70
CA PHE A 416 -12.04 -19.64 16.10
C PHE A 416 -12.29 -21.14 16.32
N VAL A 417 -13.03 -21.77 15.40
CA VAL A 417 -13.28 -23.23 15.45
C VAL A 417 -12.21 -24.05 14.72
N GLY A 418 -11.10 -23.42 14.29
CA GLY A 418 -10.00 -24.08 13.60
C GLY A 418 -10.32 -24.55 12.18
N LYS A 419 -11.29 -23.91 11.50
CA LYS A 419 -11.56 -24.18 10.08
C LYS A 419 -10.62 -23.37 9.21
N ASP A 420 -10.11 -24.03 8.16
CA ASP A 420 -9.27 -23.39 7.16
C ASP A 420 -9.99 -22.24 6.47
N LEU A 421 -9.31 -21.09 6.39
CA LEU A 421 -9.72 -19.93 5.60
C LEU A 421 -9.22 -20.07 4.16
N SER A 422 -10.03 -19.58 3.22
CA SER A 422 -9.68 -19.49 1.79
C SER A 422 -8.85 -18.25 1.48
N GLN A 423 -8.21 -18.22 0.31
CA GLN A 423 -7.38 -17.09 -0.11
C GLN A 423 -8.15 -15.76 -0.10
N ALA A 424 -9.38 -15.76 -0.61
CA ALA A 424 -10.26 -14.60 -0.67
C ALA A 424 -10.66 -14.10 0.73
N GLU A 425 -10.93 -15.01 1.67
CA GLU A 425 -11.24 -14.65 3.06
C GLU A 425 -10.03 -13.99 3.75
N VAL A 426 -8.82 -14.50 3.50
CA VAL A 426 -7.59 -13.90 4.05
C VAL A 426 -7.31 -12.53 3.44
N GLU A 427 -7.48 -12.38 2.11
CA GLU A 427 -7.38 -11.08 1.44
C GLU A 427 -8.39 -10.08 2.00
N ARG A 428 -9.64 -10.51 2.26
CA ARG A 428 -10.69 -9.69 2.85
C ARG A 428 -10.32 -9.16 4.24
N LEU A 429 -9.68 -9.99 5.08
CA LEU A 429 -9.18 -9.55 6.39
C LEU A 429 -8.08 -8.49 6.26
N PHE A 430 -7.17 -8.65 5.29
CA PHE A 430 -6.12 -7.65 5.04
C PHE A 430 -6.63 -6.33 4.44
N ALA A 431 -7.73 -6.39 3.70
CA ALA A 431 -8.43 -5.23 3.15
C ALA A 431 -9.21 -4.43 4.21
N ALA A 432 -9.34 -4.93 5.45
CA ALA A 432 -10.08 -4.28 6.52
C ALA A 432 -9.64 -2.83 6.78
N ARG A 433 -10.63 -1.96 7.03
CA ARG A 433 -10.47 -0.53 7.30
C ARG A 433 -11.34 -0.10 8.49
N GLY A 434 -10.92 0.99 9.15
CA GLY A 434 -11.63 1.54 10.30
C GLY A 434 -11.86 0.49 11.39
N ASP A 435 -13.10 0.40 11.87
CA ASP A 435 -13.49 -0.50 12.95
C ASP A 435 -13.33 -1.99 12.65
N GLU A 436 -13.30 -2.38 11.37
CA GLU A 436 -13.01 -3.78 11.00
C GLU A 436 -11.60 -4.18 11.46
N VAL A 437 -10.64 -3.25 11.44
CA VAL A 437 -9.28 -3.49 11.94
C VAL A 437 -9.32 -3.79 13.44
N VAL A 438 -10.07 -2.98 14.20
CA VAL A 438 -10.24 -3.14 15.65
C VAL A 438 -10.93 -4.46 16.00
N GLN A 439 -11.93 -4.85 15.21
CA GLN A 439 -12.62 -6.13 15.36
C GLN A 439 -11.66 -7.30 15.15
N ILE A 440 -10.87 -7.29 14.07
CA ILE A 440 -9.92 -8.35 13.73
C ILE A 440 -8.81 -8.45 14.77
N THR A 441 -8.24 -7.33 15.23
CA THR A 441 -7.16 -7.36 16.24
C THR A 441 -7.66 -7.88 17.57
N ARG A 442 -8.85 -7.47 18.03
CA ARG A 442 -9.47 -7.98 19.26
C ARG A 442 -9.77 -9.48 19.17
N ALA A 443 -10.31 -9.94 18.03
CA ALA A 443 -10.57 -11.35 17.79
C ALA A 443 -9.27 -12.17 17.81
N ALA A 444 -8.20 -11.67 17.19
CA ALA A 444 -6.90 -12.32 17.22
C ALA A 444 -6.31 -12.38 18.64
N ASP A 445 -6.42 -11.32 19.44
CA ASP A 445 -5.95 -11.35 20.84
C ASP A 445 -6.74 -12.34 21.71
N GLN A 446 -8.07 -12.37 21.55
CA GLN A 446 -8.93 -13.35 22.22
C GLN A 446 -8.53 -14.78 21.85
N LEU A 447 -8.32 -15.07 20.57
CA LEU A 447 -7.87 -16.38 20.11
C LEU A 447 -6.47 -16.70 20.64
N ARG A 448 -5.57 -15.72 20.69
CA ARG A 448 -4.24 -15.88 21.28
C ARG A 448 -4.34 -16.25 22.75
N THR A 449 -5.18 -15.59 23.55
CA THR A 449 -5.39 -15.96 24.96
C THR A 449 -5.89 -17.40 25.09
N GLN A 450 -6.80 -17.85 24.23
CA GLN A 450 -7.31 -19.24 24.24
C GLN A 450 -6.24 -20.27 23.88
N VAL A 451 -5.36 -19.96 22.93
CA VAL A 451 -4.38 -20.90 22.36
C VAL A 451 -3.04 -20.89 23.12
N SER A 452 -2.59 -19.72 23.56
CA SER A 452 -1.26 -19.48 24.12
C SER A 452 -1.27 -18.98 25.56
N GLY A 453 -2.43 -18.57 26.09
CA GLY A 453 -2.57 -17.98 27.41
C GLY A 453 -2.10 -16.52 27.49
N GLU A 454 -1.96 -16.03 28.72
CA GLU A 454 -1.54 -14.65 29.02
C GLU A 454 -0.02 -14.45 29.00
N THR A 455 0.74 -15.53 29.15
CA THR A 455 2.20 -15.45 29.27
C THR A 455 2.84 -15.25 27.91
N VAL A 456 3.61 -14.16 27.79
CA VAL A 456 4.39 -13.82 26.60
C VAL A 456 5.80 -14.35 26.76
N SER A 457 6.30 -15.09 25.76
CA SER A 457 7.65 -15.64 25.80
C SER A 457 8.68 -14.79 25.07
N TYR A 458 9.93 -14.96 25.47
CA TYR A 458 11.10 -14.42 24.81
C TYR A 458 12.30 -15.34 25.02
N VAL A 459 13.30 -15.28 24.14
CA VAL A 459 14.52 -16.10 24.23
C VAL A 459 15.74 -15.21 24.48
N VAL A 460 16.65 -15.66 25.35
CA VAL A 460 17.95 -15.02 25.47
C VAL A 460 18.85 -15.63 24.40
N THR A 461 19.17 -14.82 23.37
CA THR A 461 19.86 -15.29 22.15
C THR A 461 20.81 -14.23 21.63
N ARG A 462 21.76 -14.67 20.79
CA ARG A 462 22.64 -13.81 20.02
C ARG A 462 22.60 -14.20 18.54
N ASN A 463 22.37 -13.20 17.68
CA ASN A 463 22.60 -13.33 16.26
C ASN A 463 24.12 -13.25 15.98
N ILE A 464 24.66 -14.24 15.29
CA ILE A 464 26.04 -14.27 14.82
C ILE A 464 26.02 -14.27 13.30
N ASN A 465 26.15 -13.06 12.74
CA ASN A 465 26.36 -12.88 11.31
C ASN A 465 27.82 -13.13 10.98
N TYR A 466 28.16 -14.34 10.54
CA TYR A 466 29.55 -14.76 10.33
C TYR A 466 30.19 -14.18 9.07
N THR A 467 29.40 -13.70 8.10
CA THR A 467 29.89 -12.92 6.97
C THR A 467 28.80 -12.01 6.41
N ASN A 468 29.18 -10.85 5.88
CA ASN A 468 28.30 -9.98 5.07
C ASN A 468 28.65 -10.00 3.57
N ILE A 469 29.54 -10.92 3.17
CA ILE A 469 29.94 -11.15 1.79
C ILE A 469 28.93 -12.13 1.17
N CYS A 470 28.34 -11.73 0.05
CA CYS A 470 27.31 -12.52 -0.63
C CYS A 470 27.44 -12.32 -2.14
N TYR A 471 27.40 -13.40 -2.92
CA TYR A 471 27.37 -13.30 -4.38
C TYR A 471 25.96 -13.10 -4.97
N PHE A 472 24.89 -13.33 -4.20
CA PHE A 472 23.52 -13.03 -4.61
C PHE A 472 23.23 -11.53 -4.60
N LYS A 473 22.36 -11.08 -5.52
CA LYS A 473 22.04 -9.66 -5.75
C LYS A 473 20.62 -9.28 -5.34
N CYS A 474 20.24 -9.57 -4.10
CA CYS A 474 18.90 -9.24 -3.58
C CYS A 474 18.65 -7.72 -3.55
N ARG A 475 17.60 -7.26 -4.21
CA ARG A 475 17.30 -5.84 -4.38
C ARG A 475 16.82 -5.16 -3.09
N PHE A 476 16.37 -5.94 -2.09
CA PHE A 476 15.94 -5.43 -0.78
C PHE A 476 17.05 -5.41 0.28
N CYS A 477 18.13 -6.17 0.08
CA CYS A 477 19.12 -6.43 1.12
C CYS A 477 20.19 -5.35 1.16
N ALA A 478 20.41 -4.73 2.33
CA ALA A 478 21.46 -3.74 2.52
C ALA A 478 22.88 -4.28 2.26
N PHE A 479 23.10 -5.61 2.38
CA PHE A 479 24.38 -6.26 2.10
C PHE A 479 24.65 -6.54 0.61
N SER A 480 23.63 -6.45 -0.26
CA SER A 480 23.72 -6.77 -1.68
C SER A 480 24.43 -5.70 -2.55
N LYS A 481 25.01 -4.66 -1.95
CA LYS A 481 25.50 -3.48 -2.68
C LYS A 481 26.82 -3.74 -3.42
N GLY A 482 26.89 -3.41 -4.71
CA GLY A 482 28.08 -3.57 -5.57
C GLY A 482 29.29 -2.72 -5.13
N LYS A 483 30.44 -2.92 -5.80
CA LYS A 483 31.76 -2.33 -5.47
C LYS A 483 31.79 -0.79 -5.31
N THR A 484 30.78 -0.07 -5.81
CA THR A 484 30.75 1.41 -5.87
C THR A 484 30.12 2.12 -4.67
N SER A 485 29.82 1.42 -3.55
CA SER A 485 29.21 2.06 -2.36
C SER A 485 29.80 1.58 -1.03
N GLU A 486 31.12 1.71 -0.87
CA GLU A 486 31.83 1.40 0.38
C GLU A 486 31.27 2.16 1.60
N ASN A 487 30.66 3.33 1.39
CA ASN A 487 30.15 4.18 2.48
C ASN A 487 28.93 3.59 3.24
N LEU A 488 28.21 2.61 2.69
CA LEU A 488 26.93 2.14 3.26
C LEU A 488 26.88 0.63 3.58
N ARG A 489 27.79 -0.19 3.04
CA ARG A 489 27.76 -1.66 3.21
C ARG A 489 28.28 -2.13 4.58
N GLY A 490 28.88 -1.23 5.36
CA GLY A 490 29.89 -1.62 6.34
C GLY A 490 31.08 -2.29 5.64
N LYS A 491 32.25 -2.32 6.27
CA LYS A 491 33.40 -3.02 5.67
C LYS A 491 33.05 -4.51 5.46
N PRO A 492 33.33 -5.10 4.28
CA PRO A 492 33.24 -6.55 4.09
C PRO A 492 33.98 -7.25 5.22
N TYR A 493 33.39 -8.30 5.78
CA TYR A 493 34.03 -9.08 6.82
C TYR A 493 33.66 -10.56 6.67
N ASN A 494 34.61 -11.40 7.09
CA ASN A 494 34.43 -12.83 7.23
C ASN A 494 35.02 -13.25 8.58
N LEU A 495 34.17 -13.69 9.51
CA LEU A 495 34.59 -14.08 10.85
C LEU A 495 35.26 -15.45 10.80
N ASN A 496 36.42 -15.58 11.45
CA ASN A 496 37.04 -16.89 11.62
C ASN A 496 36.30 -17.72 12.69
N LEU A 497 36.58 -19.02 12.74
CA LEU A 497 35.94 -19.95 13.69
C LEU A 497 36.15 -19.55 15.15
N GLU A 498 37.34 -19.06 15.50
CA GLU A 498 37.66 -18.59 16.86
C GLU A 498 36.76 -17.43 17.29
N GLU A 499 36.54 -16.45 16.41
CA GLU A 499 35.67 -15.31 16.69
C GLU A 499 34.20 -15.74 16.78
N ILE A 500 33.75 -16.65 15.91
CA ILE A 500 32.39 -17.22 15.97
C ILE A 500 32.17 -17.92 17.32
N VAL A 501 33.11 -18.78 17.73
CA VAL A 501 33.08 -19.47 19.03
C VAL A 501 33.15 -18.49 20.19
N GLY A 502 34.01 -17.47 20.11
CA GLY A 502 34.13 -16.42 21.13
C GLY A 502 32.82 -15.65 21.32
N ARG A 503 32.13 -15.33 20.22
CA ARG A 503 30.81 -14.68 20.26
C ARG A 503 29.74 -15.59 20.86
N ALA A 504 29.77 -16.88 20.55
CA ALA A 504 28.86 -17.87 21.12
C ALA A 504 29.12 -18.07 22.63
N ARG A 505 30.39 -18.11 23.05
CA ARG A 505 30.78 -18.23 24.46
C ARG A 505 30.34 -17.01 25.25
N GLN A 506 30.57 -15.81 24.71
CA GLN A 506 30.06 -14.58 25.33
C GLN A 506 28.53 -14.58 25.45
N ALA A 507 27.80 -15.16 24.49
CA ALA A 507 26.34 -15.27 24.60
C ALA A 507 25.94 -16.23 25.74
N TRP A 508 26.55 -17.42 25.79
CA TRP A 508 26.34 -18.41 26.84
C TRP A 508 26.63 -17.86 28.24
N ASP A 509 27.77 -17.18 28.41
CA ASP A 509 28.19 -16.57 29.68
C ASP A 509 27.25 -15.42 30.11
N ARG A 510 26.43 -14.91 29.19
CA ARG A 510 25.40 -13.89 29.43
C ARG A 510 23.99 -14.47 29.50
N GLY A 511 23.86 -15.78 29.67
CA GLY A 511 22.57 -16.42 29.91
C GLY A 511 21.86 -16.91 28.65
N ALA A 512 22.50 -16.86 27.49
CA ALA A 512 21.86 -17.29 26.24
C ALA A 512 21.71 -18.81 26.18
N VAL A 513 20.54 -19.25 25.76
CA VAL A 513 20.24 -20.66 25.50
C VAL A 513 20.39 -21.02 24.03
N GLU A 514 20.53 -20.01 23.17
CA GLU A 514 20.57 -20.11 21.72
C GLU A 514 21.61 -19.16 21.12
N VAL A 515 22.26 -19.61 20.05
CA VAL A 515 22.85 -18.72 19.04
C VAL A 515 22.15 -18.92 17.70
N CYS A 516 21.79 -17.80 17.06
CA CYS A 516 21.20 -17.79 15.73
C CYS A 516 22.28 -17.41 14.70
N LEU A 517 22.59 -18.29 13.75
CA LEU A 517 23.65 -18.05 12.76
C LEU A 517 23.09 -17.93 11.35
N GLN A 518 23.47 -16.83 10.69
CA GLN A 518 23.13 -16.52 9.31
C GLN A 518 24.30 -15.78 8.66
N GLY A 519 24.48 -15.93 7.36
CA GLY A 519 25.52 -15.21 6.63
C GLY A 519 25.10 -14.84 5.22
N GLY A 520 25.88 -13.96 4.60
CA GLY A 520 25.92 -13.93 3.15
C GLY A 520 26.47 -15.24 2.59
N ILE A 521 26.11 -15.57 1.35
CA ILE A 521 26.63 -16.76 0.68
C ILE A 521 28.00 -16.39 0.09
N HIS A 522 29.06 -16.67 0.85
CA HIS A 522 30.43 -16.37 0.46
C HIS A 522 30.86 -17.26 -0.72
N PRO A 523 31.54 -16.73 -1.76
CA PRO A 523 31.94 -17.52 -2.93
C PRO A 523 32.79 -18.75 -2.63
N GLU A 524 33.59 -18.69 -1.56
CA GLU A 524 34.49 -19.78 -1.14
C GLU A 524 33.85 -20.76 -0.14
N TYR A 525 32.62 -20.49 0.33
CA TYR A 525 31.96 -21.35 1.31
C TYR A 525 31.41 -22.59 0.63
N THR A 526 31.65 -23.74 1.26
CA THR A 526 31.07 -25.02 0.86
C THR A 526 30.26 -25.59 2.01
N GLY A 527 29.54 -26.69 1.77
CA GLY A 527 28.89 -27.46 2.84
C GLY A 527 29.84 -27.82 4.01
N GLN A 528 31.14 -28.00 3.73
CA GLN A 528 32.13 -28.26 4.78
C GLN A 528 32.32 -27.07 5.72
N THR A 529 32.28 -25.83 5.21
CA THR A 529 32.41 -24.63 6.04
C THR A 529 31.30 -24.54 7.08
N TYR A 530 30.05 -24.86 6.71
CA TYR A 530 28.93 -24.87 7.64
C TYR A 530 29.06 -25.97 8.70
N LEU A 531 29.57 -27.15 8.31
CA LEU A 531 29.89 -28.24 9.25
C LEU A 531 30.98 -27.82 10.24
N ASP A 532 32.06 -27.19 9.77
CA ASP A 532 33.19 -26.74 10.61
C ASP A 532 32.76 -25.68 11.62
N ILE A 533 31.92 -24.72 11.21
CA ILE A 533 31.32 -23.71 12.09
C ILE A 533 30.55 -24.39 13.22
N LEU A 534 29.67 -25.32 12.85
CA LEU A 534 28.80 -26.00 13.79
C LEU A 534 29.60 -26.88 14.77
N GLN A 535 30.52 -27.69 14.25
CA GLN A 535 31.40 -28.54 15.06
C GLN A 535 32.25 -27.71 16.03
N SER A 536 32.79 -26.57 15.60
CA SER A 536 33.57 -25.67 16.45
C SER A 536 32.75 -25.12 17.61
N ILE A 537 31.51 -24.68 17.36
CA ILE A 537 30.60 -24.20 18.41
C ILE A 537 30.24 -25.34 19.35
N LYS A 538 29.85 -26.51 18.83
CA LYS A 538 29.40 -27.64 19.65
C LYS A 538 30.53 -28.27 20.47
N HIS A 539 31.77 -28.26 19.96
CA HIS A 539 32.95 -28.67 20.72
C HIS A 539 33.20 -27.74 21.91
N ALA A 540 33.09 -26.42 21.67
CA ALA A 540 33.34 -25.40 22.70
C ALA A 540 32.20 -25.24 23.71
N LEU A 541 30.95 -25.46 23.27
CA LEU A 541 29.69 -25.25 24.00
C LEU A 541 28.69 -26.38 23.68
N PRO A 542 28.86 -27.58 24.25
CA PRO A 542 28.01 -28.73 23.93
C PRO A 542 26.53 -28.53 24.24
N GLU A 543 26.19 -27.65 25.18
CA GLU A 543 24.82 -27.43 25.64
C GLU A 543 24.07 -26.30 24.90
N ILE A 544 24.78 -25.41 24.19
CA ILE A 544 24.11 -24.30 23.50
C ILE A 544 23.29 -24.81 22.31
N HIS A 545 22.07 -24.30 22.16
CA HIS A 545 21.24 -24.59 20.99
C HIS A 545 21.77 -23.79 19.79
N VAL A 546 21.99 -24.47 18.68
CA VAL A 546 22.44 -23.84 17.43
C VAL A 546 21.26 -23.77 16.47
N HIS A 547 20.71 -22.57 16.30
CA HIS A 547 19.67 -22.26 15.33
C HIS A 547 20.32 -21.65 14.09
N ALA A 548 20.61 -22.44 13.07
CA ALA A 548 21.53 -22.01 12.01
C ALA A 548 21.10 -22.42 10.61
N PHE A 549 21.55 -21.59 9.66
CA PHE A 549 21.48 -21.74 8.22
C PHE A 549 20.05 -21.66 7.65
N SER A 550 19.83 -20.65 6.83
CA SER A 550 18.63 -20.51 6.00
C SER A 550 18.51 -21.68 5.01
N PRO A 551 17.30 -21.94 4.48
CA PRO A 551 17.13 -22.91 3.38
C PRO A 551 18.01 -22.65 2.16
N LEU A 552 18.39 -21.39 1.91
CA LEU A 552 19.34 -21.04 0.85
C LEU A 552 20.76 -21.55 1.17
N GLU A 553 21.23 -21.38 2.40
CA GLU A 553 22.54 -21.90 2.85
C GLU A 553 22.56 -23.43 2.82
N ILE A 554 21.45 -24.09 3.21
CA ILE A 554 21.33 -25.55 3.12
C ILE A 554 21.39 -26.03 1.68
N HIS A 555 20.65 -25.40 0.77
CA HIS A 555 20.65 -25.76 -0.64
C HIS A 555 22.05 -25.61 -1.25
N GLN A 556 22.68 -24.46 -1.04
CA GLN A 556 24.02 -24.18 -1.56
C GLN A 556 25.10 -25.09 -0.92
N GLY A 557 25.00 -25.39 0.37
CA GLY A 557 25.92 -26.29 1.04
C GLY A 557 25.86 -27.72 0.50
N ALA A 558 24.65 -28.22 0.22
CA ALA A 558 24.46 -29.53 -0.40
C ALA A 558 25.00 -29.55 -1.85
N GLU A 559 24.68 -28.51 -2.64
CA GLU A 559 25.13 -28.36 -4.02
C GLU A 559 26.66 -28.32 -4.14
N THR A 560 27.34 -27.52 -3.31
CA THR A 560 28.81 -27.41 -3.33
C THR A 560 29.54 -28.68 -2.91
N LEU A 561 28.89 -29.56 -2.15
CA LEU A 561 29.42 -30.88 -1.80
C LEU A 561 29.04 -31.96 -2.82
N GLY A 562 28.17 -31.66 -3.79
CA GLY A 562 27.66 -32.63 -4.76
C GLY A 562 26.79 -33.73 -4.13
N ILE A 563 26.10 -33.44 -3.02
CA ILE A 563 25.27 -34.40 -2.29
C ILE A 563 23.80 -33.95 -2.20
N PRO A 564 22.84 -34.86 -1.97
CA PRO A 564 21.44 -34.47 -1.76
C PRO A 564 21.24 -33.65 -0.48
N VAL A 565 20.26 -32.73 -0.51
CA VAL A 565 19.87 -31.90 0.66
C VAL A 565 19.60 -32.74 1.91
N ARG A 566 18.93 -33.89 1.76
CA ARG A 566 18.65 -34.81 2.89
C ARG A 566 19.92 -35.31 3.56
N GLU A 567 20.91 -35.69 2.76
CA GLU A 567 22.19 -36.18 3.28
C GLU A 567 22.96 -35.06 3.98
N PHE A 568 22.99 -33.86 3.38
CA PHE A 568 23.65 -32.72 3.99
C PHE A 568 23.00 -32.29 5.32
N LEU A 569 21.67 -32.23 5.37
CA LEU A 569 20.93 -31.96 6.61
C LEU A 569 21.20 -33.01 7.69
N GLN A 570 21.28 -34.30 7.33
CA GLN A 570 21.63 -35.34 8.29
C GLN A 570 23.03 -35.11 8.87
N ARG A 571 24.03 -34.79 8.02
CA ARG A 571 25.38 -34.47 8.50
C ARG A 571 25.41 -33.26 9.43
N LEU A 572 24.60 -32.23 9.16
CA LEU A 572 24.47 -31.07 10.05
C LEU A 572 23.81 -31.45 11.38
N ILE A 573 22.77 -32.29 11.37
CA ILE A 573 22.13 -32.81 12.60
C ILE A 573 23.16 -33.59 13.43
N ASP A 574 23.93 -34.48 12.79
CA ASP A 574 24.97 -35.28 13.45
C ASP A 574 26.09 -34.39 14.04
N ALA A 575 26.40 -33.27 13.38
CA ALA A 575 27.32 -32.25 13.87
C ALA A 575 26.75 -31.37 14.99
N GLY A 576 25.45 -31.48 15.31
CA GLY A 576 24.79 -30.85 16.44
C GLY A 576 23.90 -29.65 16.12
N LEU A 577 23.37 -29.56 14.88
CA LEU A 577 22.38 -28.56 14.50
C LEU A 577 21.09 -28.78 15.27
N GLY A 578 20.60 -27.74 15.97
CA GLY A 578 19.43 -27.86 16.83
C GLY A 578 18.10 -27.53 16.15
N SER A 579 18.10 -26.54 15.25
CA SER A 579 16.94 -26.17 14.43
C SER A 579 17.38 -25.27 13.27
N LEU A 580 16.48 -25.07 12.30
CA LEU A 580 16.75 -24.31 11.08
C LEU A 580 15.89 -23.02 11.03
N PRO A 581 16.47 -21.82 10.84
CA PRO A 581 15.72 -20.58 10.69
C PRO A 581 14.99 -20.51 9.34
N GLY A 582 13.68 -20.23 9.36
CA GLY A 582 12.85 -20.06 8.16
C GLY A 582 13.10 -18.79 7.35
N THR A 583 14.32 -18.26 7.38
CA THR A 583 14.74 -17.09 6.58
C THR A 583 14.89 -17.47 5.11
N ALA A 584 15.27 -16.51 4.26
CA ALA A 584 15.24 -16.63 2.79
C ALA A 584 13.84 -16.90 2.19
N ALA A 585 12.80 -16.97 3.03
CA ALA A 585 11.40 -17.03 2.63
C ALA A 585 10.98 -15.71 2.00
N GLU A 586 11.34 -14.56 2.59
CA GLU A 586 10.92 -13.23 2.17
C GLU A 586 9.39 -13.18 1.96
N ILE A 587 8.93 -13.29 0.71
CA ILE A 587 7.60 -13.77 0.34
C ILE A 587 7.76 -15.08 -0.43
N LEU A 588 7.03 -16.13 -0.01
CA LEU A 588 6.90 -17.43 -0.69
C LEU A 588 5.89 -17.33 -1.84
N ASP A 589 6.22 -16.45 -2.79
CA ASP A 589 5.46 -16.18 -4.00
C ASP A 589 6.43 -15.79 -5.12
N ASP A 590 6.52 -16.61 -6.16
CA ASP A 590 7.52 -16.44 -7.21
C ASP A 590 7.33 -15.15 -8.04
N GLU A 591 6.11 -14.59 -8.07
CA GLU A 591 5.84 -13.27 -8.66
C GLU A 591 6.68 -12.19 -7.95
N VAL A 592 6.61 -12.16 -6.62
CA VAL A 592 7.37 -11.21 -5.79
C VAL A 592 8.86 -11.53 -5.83
N ARG A 593 9.25 -12.81 -5.75
CA ARG A 593 10.67 -13.22 -5.75
C ARG A 593 11.38 -12.83 -7.04
N SER A 594 10.71 -12.89 -8.19
CA SER A 594 11.25 -12.46 -9.47
C SER A 594 11.69 -10.99 -9.47
N VAL A 595 11.02 -10.15 -8.66
CA VAL A 595 11.32 -8.73 -8.51
C VAL A 595 12.44 -8.50 -7.49
N ILE A 596 12.34 -9.11 -6.30
CA ILE A 596 13.17 -8.74 -5.15
C ILE A 596 14.46 -9.58 -5.03
N CYS A 597 14.46 -10.83 -5.49
CA CYS A 597 15.61 -11.74 -5.41
C CYS A 597 15.56 -12.88 -6.46
N PRO A 598 15.61 -12.56 -7.76
CA PRO A 598 15.46 -13.56 -8.83
C PRO A 598 16.56 -14.63 -8.83
N ASP A 599 17.73 -14.32 -8.28
CA ASP A 599 18.87 -15.24 -8.27
C ASP A 599 18.78 -16.28 -7.13
N LYS A 600 17.96 -16.05 -6.08
CA LYS A 600 17.83 -16.98 -4.94
C LYS A 600 17.02 -18.24 -5.34
N ILE A 601 17.02 -19.25 -4.46
CA ILE A 601 16.09 -20.38 -4.56
C ILE A 601 14.63 -19.92 -4.76
N ASN A 602 13.82 -20.66 -5.49
CA ASN A 602 12.39 -20.38 -5.66
C ASN A 602 11.54 -20.93 -4.48
N THR A 603 10.23 -20.70 -4.52
CA THR A 603 9.30 -21.12 -3.47
C THR A 603 9.30 -22.65 -3.27
N ALA A 604 9.29 -23.42 -4.36
CA ALA A 604 9.31 -24.89 -4.30
C ALA A 604 10.60 -25.42 -3.65
N GLN A 605 11.76 -24.92 -4.06
CA GLN A 605 13.05 -25.28 -3.49
C GLN A 605 13.15 -24.95 -1.99
N TRP A 606 12.57 -23.82 -1.57
CA TRP A 606 12.49 -23.47 -0.14
C TRP A 606 11.67 -24.51 0.63
N PHE A 607 10.50 -24.90 0.11
CA PHE A 607 9.67 -25.94 0.73
C PHE A 607 10.31 -27.33 0.68
N ASP A 608 11.09 -27.67 -0.34
CA ASP A 608 11.81 -28.94 -0.42
C ASP A 608 12.80 -29.10 0.73
N VAL A 609 13.56 -28.03 1.04
CA VAL A 609 14.49 -28.03 2.18
C VAL A 609 13.74 -28.16 3.50
N ILE A 610 12.68 -27.37 3.70
CA ILE A 610 11.87 -27.38 4.92
C ILE A 610 11.18 -28.73 5.14
N ASN A 611 10.58 -29.29 4.08
CA ASN A 611 9.96 -30.60 4.12
C ASN A 611 10.98 -31.68 4.49
N THR A 612 12.18 -31.62 3.90
CA THR A 612 13.27 -32.55 4.22
C THR A 612 13.74 -32.41 5.67
N ALA A 613 13.90 -31.19 6.17
CA ALA A 613 14.24 -30.93 7.57
C ALA A 613 13.18 -31.54 8.52
N HIS A 614 11.90 -31.32 8.24
CA HIS A 614 10.81 -31.85 9.06
C HIS A 614 10.76 -33.39 9.04
N GLN A 615 11.01 -34.02 7.89
CA GLN A 615 11.10 -35.49 7.78
C GLN A 615 12.27 -36.08 8.58
N LEU A 616 13.32 -35.30 8.82
CA LEU A 616 14.44 -35.66 9.70
C LEU A 616 14.21 -35.24 11.16
N ASN A 617 12.97 -34.88 11.53
CA ASN A 617 12.58 -34.38 12.85
C ASN A 617 13.28 -33.08 13.29
N LEU A 618 13.91 -32.35 12.37
CA LEU A 618 14.49 -31.04 12.64
C LEU A 618 13.38 -29.98 12.61
N LYS A 619 13.23 -29.24 13.71
CA LYS A 619 12.26 -28.14 13.80
C LYS A 619 12.76 -26.91 13.06
N THR A 620 11.82 -26.13 12.53
CA THR A 620 12.13 -24.88 11.82
C THR A 620 11.25 -23.74 12.28
N THR A 621 11.67 -22.50 12.01
CA THR A 621 10.79 -21.33 12.10
C THR A 621 10.26 -20.98 10.71
N ALA A 622 9.29 -20.08 10.61
CA ALA A 622 8.86 -19.47 9.35
C ALA A 622 8.96 -17.94 9.44
N THR A 623 9.26 -17.26 8.34
CA THR A 623 9.38 -15.79 8.32
C THR A 623 8.63 -15.20 7.14
N ILE A 624 8.10 -13.99 7.31
CA ILE A 624 7.49 -13.21 6.22
C ILE A 624 8.01 -11.77 6.26
N MET A 625 8.74 -11.36 5.22
CA MET A 625 9.15 -9.96 5.04
C MET A 625 8.12 -9.26 4.15
N PHE A 626 7.43 -8.26 4.68
CA PHE A 626 6.26 -7.67 4.02
C PHE A 626 6.30 -6.14 4.00
N GLY A 627 5.54 -5.54 3.09
CA GLY A 627 5.37 -4.10 2.94
C GLY A 627 6.31 -3.44 1.92
N HIS A 628 6.90 -4.22 1.01
CA HIS A 628 7.65 -3.75 -0.15
C HIS A 628 6.77 -3.73 -1.41
N VAL A 629 7.09 -4.54 -2.43
CA VAL A 629 6.34 -4.65 -3.70
C VAL A 629 5.09 -5.54 -3.62
N ASP A 630 4.97 -6.30 -2.54
CA ASP A 630 3.95 -7.28 -2.20
C ASP A 630 2.61 -6.65 -1.82
N GLN A 631 1.55 -7.42 -2.07
CA GLN A 631 0.14 -7.07 -1.86
C GLN A 631 -0.56 -8.14 -0.99
N PRO A 632 -1.77 -7.87 -0.48
CA PRO A 632 -2.54 -8.82 0.33
C PRO A 632 -2.71 -10.21 -0.29
N ALA A 633 -2.83 -10.30 -1.62
CA ALA A 633 -2.89 -11.58 -2.31
C ALA A 633 -1.61 -12.42 -2.15
N ASN A 634 -0.44 -11.77 -2.18
CA ASN A 634 0.84 -12.46 -1.94
C ASN A 634 0.97 -12.89 -0.46
N TRP A 635 0.49 -12.07 0.48
CA TRP A 635 0.46 -12.43 1.91
C TRP A 635 -0.43 -13.62 2.18
N SER A 636 -1.61 -13.62 1.56
CA SER A 636 -2.57 -14.71 1.65
C SER A 636 -1.96 -16.01 1.16
N ARG A 637 -1.38 -16.04 -0.05
CA ARG A 637 -0.70 -17.23 -0.59
C ARG A 637 0.45 -17.70 0.30
N HIS A 638 1.25 -16.77 0.83
CA HIS A 638 2.33 -17.09 1.77
C HIS A 638 1.80 -17.80 3.02
N LEU A 639 0.84 -17.21 3.72
CA LEU A 639 0.30 -17.76 4.97
C LEU A 639 -0.38 -19.11 4.77
N LEU A 640 -1.13 -19.27 3.68
CA LEU A 640 -1.77 -20.55 3.33
C LEU A 640 -0.73 -21.63 3.01
N ALA A 641 0.34 -21.30 2.25
CA ALA A 641 1.40 -22.26 1.96
C ALA A 641 2.13 -22.74 3.23
N LEU A 642 2.36 -21.84 4.19
CA LEU A 642 2.91 -22.20 5.51
C LEU A 642 1.95 -23.10 6.30
N ARG A 643 0.66 -22.76 6.35
CA ARG A 643 -0.37 -23.56 7.01
C ARG A 643 -0.41 -24.98 6.44
N ASP A 644 -0.47 -25.10 5.11
CA ASP A 644 -0.60 -26.38 4.43
C ASP A 644 0.67 -27.24 4.60
N GLN A 645 1.85 -26.62 4.64
CA GLN A 645 3.10 -27.30 5.01
C GLN A 645 3.07 -27.75 6.48
N GLN A 646 2.57 -26.92 7.39
CA GLN A 646 2.47 -27.28 8.81
C GLN A 646 1.49 -28.43 9.05
N GLN A 647 0.33 -28.43 8.38
CA GLN A 647 -0.63 -29.54 8.46
C GLN A 647 0.00 -30.87 8.06
N ARG A 648 0.86 -30.86 7.03
CA ARG A 648 1.55 -32.07 6.54
C ARG A 648 2.67 -32.55 7.46
N THR A 649 3.38 -31.64 8.13
CA THR A 649 4.68 -31.97 8.73
C THR A 649 4.86 -31.60 10.20
N GLY A 650 4.08 -30.66 10.74
CA GLY A 650 4.12 -30.23 12.14
C GLY A 650 5.49 -29.70 12.62
N GLY A 651 6.34 -29.26 11.69
CA GLY A 651 7.74 -28.93 11.97
C GLY A 651 8.01 -27.46 12.31
N PHE A 652 7.11 -26.55 11.96
CA PHE A 652 7.25 -25.14 12.32
C PHE A 652 6.97 -24.91 13.80
N THR A 653 7.81 -24.10 14.44
CA THR A 653 7.64 -23.68 15.85
C THR A 653 6.95 -22.33 15.98
N GLU A 654 7.18 -21.42 15.04
CA GLU A 654 6.66 -20.05 15.06
C GLU A 654 6.62 -19.41 13.66
N LEU A 655 5.78 -18.39 13.51
CA LEU A 655 5.88 -17.40 12.44
C LEU A 655 6.52 -16.12 12.99
N VAL A 656 7.46 -15.56 12.22
CA VAL A 656 8.08 -14.26 12.49
C VAL A 656 7.71 -13.25 11.37
N PRO A 657 6.73 -12.38 11.60
CA PRO A 657 6.48 -11.21 10.76
C PRO A 657 7.62 -10.19 10.84
N LEU A 658 8.14 -9.77 9.68
CA LEU A 658 9.27 -8.87 9.54
C LEU A 658 8.89 -7.67 8.66
N PRO A 659 8.37 -6.58 9.25
CA PRO A 659 8.10 -5.35 8.52
C PRO A 659 9.34 -4.87 7.74
N PHE A 660 9.17 -4.53 6.47
CA PHE A 660 10.26 -4.08 5.60
C PHE A 660 10.80 -2.71 6.06
N VAL A 661 12.12 -2.64 6.25
CA VAL A 661 12.86 -1.41 6.60
C VAL A 661 13.54 -0.91 5.33
N HIS A 662 13.12 0.24 4.83
CA HIS A 662 13.38 0.66 3.45
C HIS A 662 14.63 1.52 3.26
N MET A 663 15.09 2.21 4.32
CA MET A 663 16.02 3.34 4.23
C MET A 663 17.29 3.03 3.41
N GLU A 664 17.85 1.85 3.61
CA GLU A 664 19.08 1.42 2.94
C GLU A 664 18.88 0.37 1.83
N ALA A 665 17.62 0.02 1.50
CA ALA A 665 17.30 -0.99 0.51
C ALA A 665 17.52 -0.48 -0.93
N PRO A 666 18.31 -1.19 -1.78
CA PRO A 666 18.58 -0.76 -3.15
C PRO A 666 17.33 -0.52 -4.01
N LEU A 667 16.31 -1.37 -3.87
CA LEU A 667 15.05 -1.27 -4.61
C LEU A 667 14.30 0.02 -4.28
N TYR A 668 14.25 0.37 -2.99
CA TYR A 668 13.62 1.59 -2.51
C TYR A 668 14.33 2.85 -3.00
N ARG A 669 15.67 2.88 -2.90
CA ARG A 669 16.48 4.03 -3.35
C ARG A 669 16.37 4.28 -4.85
N LYS A 670 16.03 3.25 -5.62
CA LYS A 670 15.74 3.33 -7.07
C LYS A 670 14.26 3.62 -7.39
N GLY A 671 13.41 3.82 -6.39
CA GLY A 671 11.98 4.10 -6.57
C GLY A 671 11.15 2.88 -6.99
N GLY A 672 11.64 1.66 -6.78
CA GLY A 672 10.98 0.43 -7.24
C GLY A 672 10.13 -0.29 -6.20
N CYS A 673 9.95 0.27 -5.00
CA CYS A 673 9.06 -0.28 -3.98
C CYS A 673 8.57 0.78 -3.00
N ARG A 674 7.54 0.44 -2.22
CA ARG A 674 7.02 1.25 -1.11
C ARG A 674 8.07 1.45 0.00
N ARG A 675 7.85 2.46 0.85
CA ARG A 675 8.66 2.74 2.05
C ARG A 675 8.38 1.83 3.25
N GLY A 676 8.02 0.58 3.00
CA GLY A 676 7.58 -0.34 4.06
C GLY A 676 6.06 -0.31 4.29
N PRO A 677 5.57 -1.23 5.14
CA PRO A 677 4.15 -1.34 5.45
C PRO A 677 3.64 -0.12 6.23
N THR A 678 2.34 0.14 6.14
CA THR A 678 1.66 1.10 7.02
C THR A 678 1.48 0.50 8.43
N TRP A 679 1.13 1.33 9.42
CA TRP A 679 0.85 0.81 10.76
C TRP A 679 -0.34 -0.16 10.78
N ARG A 680 -1.39 0.15 10.02
CA ARG A 680 -2.55 -0.73 9.80
C ARG A 680 -2.13 -2.11 9.30
N GLU A 681 -1.26 -2.15 8.28
CA GLU A 681 -0.75 -3.40 7.70
C GLU A 681 0.06 -4.21 8.70
N CYS A 682 0.86 -3.55 9.55
CA CYS A 682 1.61 -4.23 10.60
C CYS A 682 0.69 -4.93 11.62
N LEU A 683 -0.37 -4.25 12.07
CA LEU A 683 -1.35 -4.84 12.99
C LEU A 683 -2.08 -6.01 12.34
N LEU A 684 -2.59 -5.82 11.11
CA LEU A 684 -3.29 -6.87 10.38
C LEU A 684 -2.39 -8.07 10.07
N MET A 685 -1.11 -7.88 9.76
CA MET A 685 -0.19 -9.01 9.56
C MET A 685 -0.11 -9.92 10.78
N HIS A 686 -0.05 -9.38 11.99
CA HIS A 686 -0.03 -10.20 13.20
C HIS A 686 -1.41 -10.84 13.47
N ALA A 687 -2.48 -10.05 13.39
CA ALA A 687 -3.83 -10.51 13.69
C ALA A 687 -4.32 -11.58 12.71
N VAL A 688 -4.14 -11.34 11.41
CA VAL A 688 -4.52 -12.29 10.36
C VAL A 688 -3.66 -13.55 10.43
N SER A 689 -2.36 -13.44 10.70
CA SER A 689 -1.51 -14.63 10.90
C SER A 689 -2.02 -15.52 12.04
N ARG A 690 -2.43 -14.92 13.17
CA ARG A 690 -3.03 -15.66 14.29
C ARG A 690 -4.30 -16.41 13.88
N LEU A 691 -5.19 -15.75 13.14
CA LEU A 691 -6.45 -16.34 12.70
C LEU A 691 -6.24 -17.45 11.65
N VAL A 692 -5.38 -17.20 10.65
CA VAL A 692 -5.16 -18.09 9.51
C VAL A 692 -4.36 -19.33 9.88
N LEU A 693 -3.38 -19.19 10.78
CA LEU A 693 -2.50 -20.29 11.16
C LEU A 693 -3.02 -21.13 12.33
N HIS A 694 -4.13 -20.73 12.97
CA HIS A 694 -4.77 -21.53 13.99
C HIS A 694 -5.48 -22.76 13.37
N PRO A 695 -5.38 -23.97 13.97
CA PRO A 695 -4.68 -24.30 15.21
C PRO A 695 -3.21 -24.74 15.03
N HIS A 696 -2.66 -24.66 13.82
CA HIS A 696 -1.44 -25.35 13.41
C HIS A 696 -0.11 -24.70 13.84
N ILE A 697 -0.01 -23.37 13.81
CA ILE A 697 1.19 -22.62 14.28
C ILE A 697 0.75 -21.69 15.42
N PRO A 698 0.94 -22.10 16.69
CA PRO A 698 0.43 -21.34 17.83
C PRO A 698 1.29 -20.14 18.22
N ASN A 699 2.53 -20.05 17.75
CA ASN A 699 3.43 -18.98 18.14
C ASN A 699 3.61 -17.96 17.01
N ILE A 700 3.23 -16.72 17.31
CA ILE A 700 3.42 -15.56 16.43
C ILE A 700 4.33 -14.58 17.17
N GLN A 701 5.51 -14.34 16.60
CA GLN A 701 6.51 -13.42 17.16
C GLN A 701 6.21 -11.98 16.77
N THR A 702 6.69 -11.00 17.55
CA THR A 702 6.80 -9.59 17.17
C THR A 702 8.23 -9.09 17.30
N SER A 703 8.65 -8.17 16.42
CA SER A 703 10.05 -7.74 16.29
C SER A 703 10.28 -6.34 16.87
N TRP A 704 10.84 -6.29 18.09
CA TRP A 704 11.13 -5.03 18.77
C TRP A 704 12.16 -4.15 18.06
N VAL A 705 13.11 -4.74 17.33
CA VAL A 705 14.11 -3.99 16.55
C VAL A 705 13.51 -3.21 15.38
N LYS A 706 12.31 -3.60 14.92
CA LYS A 706 11.60 -2.93 13.83
C LYS A 706 10.46 -2.05 14.33
N LEU A 707 9.82 -2.42 15.43
CA LEU A 707 8.58 -1.79 15.91
C LEU A 707 8.75 -0.94 17.17
N GLY A 708 9.88 -1.08 17.87
CA GLY A 708 10.10 -0.43 19.16
C GLY A 708 9.19 -0.97 20.27
N ALA A 709 9.34 -0.41 21.48
CA ALA A 709 8.61 -0.88 22.66
C ALA A 709 7.09 -0.71 22.53
N SER A 710 6.62 0.45 22.04
CA SER A 710 5.19 0.71 21.83
C SER A 710 4.58 -0.25 20.81
N GLY A 711 5.30 -0.54 19.72
CA GLY A 711 4.82 -1.44 18.68
C GLY A 711 4.69 -2.89 19.14
N ILE A 712 5.60 -3.36 20.02
CA ILE A 712 5.44 -4.65 20.71
C ILE A 712 4.10 -4.71 21.44
N LYS A 713 3.79 -3.71 22.29
CA LYS A 713 2.57 -3.71 23.10
C LYS A 713 1.33 -3.85 22.21
N ALA A 714 1.27 -3.06 21.15
CA ALA A 714 0.16 -3.12 20.20
C ALA A 714 0.07 -4.45 19.44
N CYS A 715 1.19 -5.06 19.05
CA CYS A 715 1.18 -6.38 18.42
C CYS A 715 0.75 -7.51 19.37
N LEU A 716 1.05 -7.41 20.67
CA LEU A 716 0.56 -8.36 21.67
C LEU A 716 -0.96 -8.32 21.80
N ASP A 717 -1.55 -7.13 21.68
CA ASP A 717 -3.02 -6.92 21.61
C ASP A 717 -3.62 -7.20 20.23
N ALA A 718 -2.79 -7.69 19.29
CA ALA A 718 -3.18 -8.09 17.93
C ALA A 718 -2.81 -9.56 17.65
N GLY A 719 -2.67 -10.40 18.68
CA GLY A 719 -2.53 -11.85 18.52
C GLY A 719 -1.10 -12.40 18.57
N ALA A 720 -0.08 -11.55 18.74
CA ALA A 720 1.29 -12.01 19.03
C ALA A 720 1.39 -12.57 20.47
N ASN A 721 2.24 -13.57 20.67
CA ASN A 721 2.48 -14.18 21.98
C ASN A 721 3.98 -14.37 22.30
N ASP A 722 4.85 -13.85 21.45
CA ASP A 722 6.30 -13.94 21.61
C ASP A 722 6.97 -12.64 21.15
N VAL A 723 7.97 -12.15 21.88
CA VAL A 723 8.70 -10.90 21.55
C VAL A 723 10.10 -11.15 21.00
N GLY A 724 10.41 -12.41 20.71
CA GLY A 724 11.65 -12.84 20.10
C GLY A 724 12.85 -12.80 21.04
N GLY A 725 14.01 -12.50 20.46
CA GLY A 725 15.30 -12.54 21.15
C GLY A 725 15.63 -11.28 21.93
N THR A 726 16.43 -11.41 22.99
CA THR A 726 17.12 -10.25 23.62
C THR A 726 18.11 -9.57 22.66
N LEU A 727 18.65 -10.33 21.70
CA LEU A 727 19.61 -9.97 20.65
C LEU A 727 20.87 -9.27 21.21
N MET A 728 22.05 -9.84 20.99
CA MET A 728 23.32 -9.25 21.44
C MET A 728 24.14 -8.75 20.26
N ASN A 729 24.03 -7.45 19.93
CA ASN A 729 24.57 -6.78 18.73
C ASN A 729 23.80 -7.07 17.43
N GLU A 730 22.52 -6.68 17.36
CA GLU A 730 21.79 -6.78 16.10
C GLU A 730 22.34 -5.81 15.03
N THR A 731 22.75 -6.38 13.89
CA THR A 731 23.53 -5.67 12.85
C THR A 731 22.80 -5.55 11.52
N ILE A 732 21.90 -6.47 11.16
CA ILE A 732 21.20 -6.45 9.86
C ILE A 732 20.17 -5.33 9.86
N THR A 733 19.31 -5.30 10.88
CA THR A 733 18.24 -4.29 10.97
C THR A 733 18.81 -2.88 11.12
N ARG A 734 19.93 -2.74 11.85
CA ARG A 734 20.69 -1.48 11.92
C ARG A 734 21.31 -1.09 10.58
N ALA A 735 21.90 -2.03 9.86
CA ALA A 735 22.45 -1.78 8.53
C ALA A 735 21.37 -1.41 7.49
N ALA A 736 20.12 -1.84 7.72
CA ALA A 736 18.96 -1.40 6.96
C ALA A 736 18.49 0.02 7.32
N GLY A 737 18.96 0.59 8.43
CA GLY A 737 18.68 1.95 8.88
C GLY A 737 17.80 2.09 10.13
N ALA A 738 17.44 1.00 10.83
CA ALA A 738 16.57 1.09 12.00
C ALA A 738 17.27 1.67 13.24
N GLY A 739 16.52 2.46 14.02
CA GLY A 739 17.03 3.18 15.19
C GLY A 739 16.78 2.52 16.56
N HIS A 740 15.99 1.45 16.67
CA HIS A 740 15.52 0.89 17.96
C HIS A 740 16.57 0.11 18.79
N GLY A 741 17.86 0.40 18.65
CA GLY A 741 18.93 -0.22 19.43
C GLY A 741 19.45 -1.56 18.88
N GLN A 742 20.40 -2.15 19.59
CA GLN A 742 21.09 -3.39 19.18
C GLN A 742 21.05 -4.51 20.23
N GLU A 743 20.49 -4.21 21.41
CA GLU A 743 20.35 -5.11 22.53
C GLU A 743 19.13 -4.73 23.37
N MET A 744 18.39 -5.74 23.82
CA MET A 744 17.30 -5.61 24.78
C MET A 744 17.51 -6.62 25.91
N THR A 745 17.99 -6.16 27.06
CA THR A 745 18.21 -7.03 28.22
C THR A 745 16.91 -7.69 28.70
N PRO A 746 16.96 -8.89 29.30
CA PRO A 746 15.79 -9.52 29.93
C PRO A 746 14.94 -8.58 30.78
N GLN A 747 15.56 -7.80 31.66
CA GLN A 747 14.89 -6.87 32.58
C GLN A 747 14.11 -5.77 31.84
N ASN A 748 14.64 -5.28 30.71
CA ASN A 748 13.96 -4.28 29.90
C ASN A 748 12.77 -4.89 29.15
N LEU A 749 12.92 -6.10 28.59
CA LEU A 749 11.80 -6.82 27.97
C LEU A 749 10.70 -7.07 29.01
N GLU A 750 11.06 -7.61 30.17
CA GLU A 750 10.11 -7.92 31.24
C GLU A 750 9.42 -6.66 31.77
N ARG A 751 10.13 -5.53 31.87
CA ARG A 751 9.51 -4.24 32.20
C ARG A 751 8.48 -3.82 31.15
N ILE A 752 8.81 -3.90 29.86
CA ILE A 752 7.89 -3.56 28.77
C ILE A 752 6.64 -4.46 28.81
N LEU A 753 6.82 -5.76 29.05
CA LEU A 753 5.74 -6.73 29.15
C LEU A 753 4.86 -6.49 30.38
N ALA A 754 5.47 -6.20 31.54
CA ALA A 754 4.77 -5.87 32.77
C ALA A 754 3.94 -4.58 32.63
N GLU A 755 4.49 -3.54 31.99
CA GLU A 755 3.75 -2.31 31.65
C GLU A 755 2.59 -2.55 30.69
N SER A 756 2.60 -3.67 29.96
CA SER A 756 1.51 -4.09 29.06
C SER A 756 0.53 -5.05 29.75
N GLY A 757 0.70 -5.31 31.05
CA GLY A 757 -0.11 -6.26 31.81
C GLY A 757 0.10 -7.72 31.42
N ARG A 758 1.19 -8.07 30.73
CA ARG A 758 1.46 -9.43 30.25
C ARG A 758 2.58 -10.09 31.07
N PRO A 759 2.34 -11.24 31.73
CA PRO A 759 3.39 -12.03 32.36
C PRO A 759 4.43 -12.49 31.33
N SER A 760 5.69 -12.56 31.73
CA SER A 760 6.81 -12.90 30.84
C SER A 760 7.41 -14.28 31.15
N ARG A 761 7.94 -14.97 30.13
CA ARG A 761 8.65 -16.26 30.29
C ARG A 761 9.88 -16.38 29.40
N GLN A 762 11.04 -16.63 29.99
CA GLN A 762 12.22 -17.06 29.25
C GLN A 762 12.03 -18.47 28.68
N ARG A 763 12.13 -18.62 27.35
CA ARG A 763 12.00 -19.89 26.63
C ARG A 763 13.31 -20.34 25.97
N THR A 764 13.35 -21.60 25.56
CA THR A 764 14.28 -22.10 24.55
C THR A 764 13.73 -21.90 23.13
N THR A 765 14.56 -22.13 22.11
CA THR A 765 14.16 -22.10 20.68
C THR A 765 12.95 -22.99 20.39
N LEU A 766 12.86 -24.13 21.07
CA LEU A 766 11.77 -25.11 20.91
C LEU A 766 10.61 -24.88 21.88
N TYR A 767 10.46 -23.65 22.40
CA TYR A 767 9.36 -23.21 23.27
C TYR A 767 9.22 -23.96 24.61
N LYS A 768 10.29 -24.61 25.08
CA LYS A 768 10.39 -25.12 26.46
C LYS A 768 10.81 -23.99 27.40
N ASN A 769 10.66 -24.19 28.71
CA ASN A 769 11.23 -23.26 29.70
C ASN A 769 12.76 -23.22 29.58
N ALA A 770 13.34 -22.03 29.63
CA ALA A 770 14.79 -21.89 29.70
C ALA A 770 15.33 -22.54 31.00
N PRO A 771 16.52 -23.15 31.01
CA PRO A 771 17.12 -23.69 32.22
C PRO A 771 17.28 -22.60 33.30
N GLU A 772 16.93 -22.90 34.56
CA GLU A 772 16.99 -21.92 35.65
C GLU A 772 18.37 -21.28 35.84
N VAL A 773 19.43 -22.05 35.59
CA VAL A 773 20.80 -21.56 35.65
C VAL A 773 21.00 -20.44 34.64
N GLN A 774 20.57 -20.63 33.40
CA GLN A 774 20.70 -19.63 32.33
C GLN A 774 19.84 -18.39 32.60
N GLN A 775 18.63 -18.57 33.15
CA GLN A 775 17.81 -17.44 33.60
C GLN A 775 18.52 -16.59 34.66
N ARG A 776 19.10 -17.23 35.69
CA ARG A 776 19.84 -16.50 36.75
C ARG A 776 21.05 -15.76 36.20
N VAL A 777 21.75 -16.34 35.22
CA VAL A 777 22.89 -15.70 34.55
C VAL A 777 22.44 -14.52 33.71
N SER A 778 21.34 -14.64 32.95
CA SER A 778 20.84 -13.58 32.07
C SER A 778 20.46 -12.30 32.84
N TYR A 779 19.93 -12.44 34.06
CA TYR A 779 19.64 -11.30 34.93
C TYR A 779 20.88 -10.63 35.54
N ARG A 780 22.05 -11.27 35.48
CA ARG A 780 23.31 -10.74 36.04
C ARG A 780 24.37 -10.55 34.95
N ALA A 781 23.94 -10.56 33.69
CA ALA A 781 24.86 -10.50 32.56
C ALA A 781 25.70 -9.21 32.60
N PRO A 782 27.03 -9.30 32.46
CA PRO A 782 27.87 -8.12 32.36
C PRO A 782 27.53 -7.30 31.11
N VAL A 783 27.98 -6.04 31.10
CA VAL A 783 27.89 -5.17 29.91
C VAL A 783 28.51 -5.89 28.72
N LEU A 784 27.84 -5.82 27.57
CA LEU A 784 28.30 -6.45 26.35
C LEU A 784 29.60 -5.79 25.87
N ILE A 785 30.71 -6.51 25.97
CA ILE A 785 32.00 -6.04 25.48
C ILE A 785 32.09 -6.33 23.97
N PRO A 786 32.47 -5.36 23.12
CA PRO A 786 32.73 -5.62 21.72
C PRO A 786 33.82 -6.70 21.58
N VAL A 787 33.51 -7.79 20.89
CA VAL A 787 34.56 -8.76 20.51
C VAL A 787 35.47 -8.04 19.52
N SER A 788 36.74 -7.82 19.91
CA SER A 788 37.71 -7.12 19.05
C SER A 788 37.81 -7.85 17.73
N ARG A 789 37.64 -7.14 16.61
CA ARG A 789 38.03 -7.67 15.30
C ARG A 789 39.53 -7.98 15.41
N ALA A 790 39.89 -9.25 15.43
CA ALA A 790 41.28 -9.62 15.20
C ALA A 790 41.66 -8.96 13.86
N ALA A 791 42.68 -8.11 13.87
CA ALA A 791 43.20 -7.53 12.66
C ALA A 791 43.62 -8.69 11.75
N SER A 792 42.84 -8.95 10.70
CA SER A 792 43.25 -9.86 9.65
C SER A 792 44.56 -9.29 9.09
N ALA A 793 45.65 -9.99 9.32
CA ALA A 793 46.90 -9.76 8.60
C ALA A 793 46.55 -9.71 7.10
N GLY A 794 46.87 -8.60 6.45
CA GLY A 794 46.66 -8.46 5.01
C GLY A 794 47.48 -9.50 4.25
N PRO A 795 47.00 -10.02 3.11
CA PRO A 795 47.87 -10.74 2.21
C PRO A 795 48.76 -9.71 1.48
N ASP A 796 50.08 -9.94 1.52
CA ASP A 796 51.03 -9.42 0.54
C ASP A 796 50.71 -9.92 -0.88
#